data_AF-A0A1I2YEK0-F1
#
_entry.id   AF-A0A1I2YEK0-F1
#
_cell.length_a   1.000
_cell.length_b   1.000
_cell.length_c   1.000
_cell.angle_alpha   90.00
_cell.angle_beta   90.00
_cell.angle_gamma   90.00
#
_symmetry.space_group_name_H-M   'P 1'
#
loop_
_entity.id
_entity.type
_entity.pdbx_description
1 polymer ?
#
loop_
_entity_poly.entity_id
_entity_poly.type
_entity_poly.pdbx_seq_one_letter_code
_entity_poly.pdbx_strand_id
1 'polypeptide(L)'
;MFIKSLKISIIAIVSLANAHAFAQGNQVLWYKEPAKIWTDALPIGNGRLGAMVFAGVATDRIQFNEETLWTGKPRNYNNPGASNYLAEIRKLLNEGKQQEAEALAQEKFMGLKSEEGDRKKWTAEMASANKPAMPDFDDRSWKIIPVPSYEGWETVGLANLDGAVWFRTTFELPLEWKGKDLVLDLNRIRDEDFTYVNGKLVGNTDNLNSRRYNISAKDLKVGKNTLAIQVLNYFDKGGIAGYKDTRRNIGIYPVGGTIEQGISLVKDWKYHIQNNEPPATAQYQESYQPFGDLKLYFKDHRTQFKDYKRSLDLNTAISTTTYTLNGINYQREYFASAPNNAIVVKLSANQHSAISFDAELSSPHLSAKTQVIDNRTIALNVKVKHGALGGEARLIAVVKNGNTRTADNKISIRNADEVTLYLIAATNFVNADDVSGDAKNTLNKAVNSLKTKTYTAIKEDHVADYQRYYNAFTVDFGKSVNESLPTNERIEQFAKADDAAFAALYMQYGRYLLISSSRPGTQPANLQGIWNDLLSPPWGSKYTTNINLEMNYWPTEILNLSDLNEPLFAKIKQLATKGSVTAKNYYNANGWVLHHNTDLWNGTAPINASNHGIWVAGAAWLSHHLWEHYQFTKDQQFLAKDGYPLMKQAALFFDDFLIQDPKTGWLISTPSNSPENGGLVAGPTMDHQIIRSLYKSCIAASQILGTDEALRRTWQKKIEQLAPNQIGKHGQLQEWLTDVDDTTNKHRHVSHLWGVYPGNDITWNTQPKMMSAARQSLLYRGDEATGWSLAWKINFWARFKDGDHAMKMIKMLLKPAINGSSGSYVNLFDAHPPFQIDGNFGSAAGIAELIIQSHDSFIELLPALPSAIPLGQVKGIQARGGFEFNIKWEGGKLIGLELKSKVGGSCKLRYKDLTLNLETKAGEKYELNGDLKII
;
A
#
# COMPACT_ATOMS: atom_id res chain seq x y z
N MET A 1 8.95 8.68 -88.92
CA MET A 1 9.05 10.15 -88.81
C MET A 1 7.93 10.61 -87.87
N PHE A 2 8.33 11.13 -86.70
CA PHE A 2 7.56 11.95 -85.74
C PHE A 2 6.33 11.38 -84.95
N ILE A 3 6.56 11.26 -83.63
CA ILE A 3 5.79 11.79 -82.49
C ILE A 3 4.71 10.94 -81.76
N LYS A 4 5.05 10.72 -80.46
CA LYS A 4 4.26 10.66 -79.20
C LYS A 4 3.18 9.58 -79.01
N SER A 5 3.49 8.62 -78.12
CA SER A 5 2.98 8.57 -76.73
C SER A 5 2.98 7.13 -76.21
N LEU A 6 3.86 6.77 -75.28
CA LEU A 6 3.58 5.70 -74.31
C LEU A 6 4.49 5.82 -73.09
N LYS A 7 3.88 6.16 -71.95
CA LYS A 7 4.42 6.01 -70.59
C LYS A 7 4.17 4.57 -70.16
N ILE A 8 5.19 3.76 -69.86
CA ILE A 8 5.07 2.56 -69.00
C ILE A 8 6.38 2.36 -68.21
N SER A 9 6.22 2.40 -66.88
CA SER A 9 6.94 1.68 -65.81
C SER A 9 8.45 1.87 -65.61
N ILE A 10 8.80 2.51 -64.48
CA ILE A 10 9.55 1.92 -63.34
C ILE A 10 9.42 2.94 -62.19
N ILE A 11 8.44 2.73 -61.30
CA ILE A 11 8.50 3.20 -59.91
C ILE A 11 7.91 2.05 -59.10
N ALA A 12 8.79 1.21 -58.57
CA ALA A 12 8.46 0.28 -57.50
C ALA A 12 8.06 1.11 -56.28
N ILE A 13 6.85 0.84 -55.83
CA ILE A 13 6.18 1.45 -54.69
C ILE A 13 7.00 1.18 -53.43
N VAL A 14 7.68 2.22 -52.92
CA VAL A 14 8.09 2.32 -51.52
C VAL A 14 6.88 2.87 -50.76
N SER A 15 5.92 2.01 -50.45
CA SER A 15 4.93 2.26 -49.41
C SER A 15 5.56 1.92 -48.05
N LEU A 16 6.48 2.78 -47.61
CA LEU A 16 6.80 2.89 -46.20
C LEU A 16 5.56 3.47 -45.52
N ALA A 17 4.77 2.56 -44.93
CA ALA A 17 3.79 2.91 -43.92
C ALA A 17 4.53 3.59 -42.77
N ASN A 18 4.53 4.93 -42.78
CA ASN A 18 4.80 5.73 -41.61
C ASN A 18 3.64 5.49 -40.63
N ALA A 19 3.73 4.40 -39.86
CA ALA A 19 3.06 4.32 -38.58
C ALA A 19 3.70 5.40 -37.71
N HIS A 20 3.15 6.60 -37.73
CA HIS A 20 3.36 7.55 -36.64
C HIS A 20 2.74 6.91 -35.41
N ALA A 21 3.56 6.16 -34.67
CA ALA A 21 3.31 5.92 -33.26
C ALA A 21 3.15 7.30 -32.64
N PHE A 22 1.91 7.70 -32.37
CA PHE A 22 1.64 8.79 -31.44
C PHE A 22 2.21 8.30 -30.10
N ALA A 23 3.45 8.69 -29.82
CA ALA A 23 3.99 8.59 -28.48
C ALA A 23 2.98 9.29 -27.58
N GLN A 24 2.49 8.57 -26.58
CA GLN A 24 1.75 9.17 -25.48
C GLN A 24 2.58 10.37 -24.96
N GLY A 25 1.91 11.42 -24.44
CA GLY A 25 2.58 12.65 -23.98
C GLY A 25 3.74 12.39 -23.00
N ASN A 26 4.43 13.44 -22.53
CA ASN A 26 5.60 13.31 -21.65
C ASN A 26 5.24 12.70 -20.26
N GLN A 27 5.04 11.38 -20.21
CA GLN A 27 4.65 10.59 -19.04
C GLN A 27 5.89 10.19 -18.24
N VAL A 28 6.60 11.19 -17.74
CA VAL A 28 7.91 11.00 -17.09
C VAL A 28 7.91 11.71 -15.74
N LEU A 29 8.29 10.99 -14.70
CA LEU A 29 8.71 11.60 -13.43
C LEU A 29 10.19 11.92 -13.55
N TRP A 30 10.62 13.14 -13.22
CA TRP A 30 12.04 13.50 -13.32
C TRP A 30 12.49 14.57 -12.32
N TYR A 31 13.79 14.56 -12.02
CA TYR A 31 14.40 15.32 -10.92
C TYR A 31 15.83 15.75 -11.28
N LYS A 32 16.27 16.87 -10.70
CA LYS A 32 17.61 17.46 -10.87
C LYS A 32 18.61 17.04 -9.78
N GLU A 33 18.17 16.27 -8.78
CA GLU A 33 19.03 15.79 -7.69
C GLU A 33 18.77 14.30 -7.41
N PRO A 34 19.79 13.56 -6.90
CA PRO A 34 19.60 12.23 -6.35
C PRO A 34 18.58 12.18 -5.22
N ALA A 35 17.99 11.00 -5.00
CA ALA A 35 17.14 10.75 -3.83
C ALA A 35 17.96 10.84 -2.53
N LYS A 36 17.41 11.49 -1.51
CA LYS A 36 18.04 11.61 -0.17
C LYS A 36 17.40 10.64 0.81
N ILE A 37 16.09 10.46 0.73
CA ILE A 37 15.30 9.52 1.53
C ILE A 37 14.54 8.54 0.64
N TRP A 38 14.00 7.47 1.23
CA TRP A 38 13.32 6.40 0.50
C TRP A 38 12.13 6.89 -0.35
N THR A 39 11.37 7.86 0.16
CA THR A 39 10.24 8.49 -0.54
C THR A 39 10.66 9.48 -1.65
N ASP A 40 11.96 9.69 -1.86
CA ASP A 40 12.48 10.39 -3.03
C ASP A 40 12.84 9.43 -4.17
N ALA A 41 13.11 8.16 -3.84
CA ALA A 41 13.56 7.14 -4.77
C ALA A 41 12.43 6.72 -5.71
N LEU A 42 12.81 6.31 -6.92
CA LEU A 42 11.84 5.92 -7.95
C LEU A 42 11.57 4.42 -7.87
N PRO A 43 10.30 3.99 -7.77
CA PRO A 43 9.95 2.58 -7.81
C PRO A 43 10.20 2.01 -9.20
N ILE A 44 10.60 0.74 -9.24
CA ILE A 44 10.52 -0.18 -10.39
C ILE A 44 10.04 -1.53 -9.88
N GLY A 45 9.32 -2.30 -10.70
CA GLY A 45 8.86 -3.62 -10.29
C GLY A 45 8.34 -4.47 -11.45
N ASN A 46 8.30 -5.78 -11.24
CA ASN A 46 7.80 -6.73 -12.23
C ASN A 46 6.65 -7.61 -11.69
N GLY A 47 5.97 -7.14 -10.64
CA GLY A 47 5.00 -7.91 -9.85
C GLY A 47 5.64 -8.67 -8.69
N ARG A 48 6.80 -9.31 -8.91
CA ARG A 48 7.46 -10.16 -7.90
C ARG A 48 8.65 -9.50 -7.22
N LEU A 49 9.56 -8.95 -8.01
CA LEU A 49 10.73 -8.18 -7.58
C LEU A 49 10.39 -6.69 -7.70
N GLY A 50 10.61 -5.95 -6.61
CA GLY A 50 10.47 -4.50 -6.55
C GLY A 50 11.80 -3.86 -6.15
N ALA A 51 12.05 -2.64 -6.61
CA ALA A 51 13.17 -1.85 -6.13
C ALA A 51 12.87 -0.35 -6.11
N MET A 52 13.57 0.35 -5.22
CA MET A 52 13.55 1.81 -5.07
C MET A 52 14.93 2.35 -5.43
N VAL A 53 14.99 3.11 -6.54
CA VAL A 53 16.23 3.60 -7.15
C VAL A 53 16.58 5.00 -6.62
N PHE A 54 17.69 5.11 -5.89
CA PHE A 54 18.14 6.38 -5.33
C PHE A 54 18.93 7.24 -6.32
N ALA A 55 19.59 6.60 -7.30
CA ALA A 55 20.33 7.25 -8.39
C ALA A 55 21.48 8.16 -7.91
N GLY A 56 22.16 7.81 -6.82
CA GLY A 56 23.27 8.60 -6.26
C GLY A 56 24.53 8.57 -7.12
N VAL A 57 25.32 9.65 -7.13
CA VAL A 57 26.51 9.79 -8.02
C VAL A 57 27.73 9.04 -7.47
N ALA A 58 28.15 9.35 -6.24
CA ALA A 58 29.28 8.68 -5.58
C ALA A 58 28.91 7.34 -4.95
N THR A 59 27.68 7.23 -4.47
CA THR A 59 27.11 6.00 -3.93
C THR A 59 25.69 5.89 -4.44
N ASP A 60 25.43 4.86 -5.24
CA ASP A 60 24.08 4.52 -5.63
C ASP A 60 23.50 3.49 -4.67
N ARG A 61 22.19 3.59 -4.42
CA ARG A 61 21.45 2.65 -3.58
C ARG A 61 20.22 2.20 -4.35
N ILE A 62 20.08 0.90 -4.49
CA ILE A 62 18.90 0.24 -5.03
C ILE A 62 18.39 -0.67 -3.93
N GLN A 63 17.44 -0.17 -3.14
CA GLN A 63 16.75 -0.97 -2.13
C GLN A 63 15.80 -1.91 -2.86
N PHE A 64 15.79 -3.20 -2.55
CA PHE A 64 14.98 -4.18 -3.27
C PHE A 64 14.21 -5.14 -2.35
N ASN A 65 13.16 -5.69 -2.92
CA ASN A 65 12.18 -6.56 -2.30
C ASN A 65 11.90 -7.80 -3.17
N GLU A 66 11.39 -8.84 -2.52
CA GLU A 66 10.78 -10.01 -3.14
C GLU A 66 9.44 -10.23 -2.44
N GLU A 67 8.36 -10.29 -3.19
CA GLU A 67 6.98 -10.21 -2.68
C GLU A 67 6.60 -11.25 -1.62
N THR A 68 7.34 -12.37 -1.54
CA THR A 68 7.03 -13.50 -0.65
C THR A 68 7.88 -13.53 0.62
N LEU A 69 8.74 -12.53 0.88
CA LEU A 69 9.50 -12.46 2.13
C LEU A 69 8.68 -11.78 3.25
N TRP A 70 8.15 -12.59 4.18
CA TRP A 70 7.30 -12.14 5.30
C TRP A 70 7.73 -12.75 6.64
N THR A 71 7.28 -12.18 7.75
CA THR A 71 7.39 -12.80 9.08
C THR A 71 6.47 -14.01 9.22
N GLY A 72 6.63 -14.75 10.31
CA GLY A 72 5.75 -15.86 10.67
C GLY A 72 5.98 -17.14 9.89
N LYS A 73 5.00 -18.04 10.03
CA LYS A 73 5.02 -19.43 9.55
C LYS A 73 3.59 -19.93 9.33
N PRO A 74 3.37 -20.98 8.52
CA PRO A 74 2.07 -21.65 8.45
C PRO A 74 1.55 -22.01 9.84
N ARG A 75 0.33 -21.58 10.17
CA ARG A 75 -0.30 -21.84 11.48
C ARG A 75 -1.82 -21.75 11.41
N ASN A 76 -2.48 -22.20 12.48
CA ASN A 76 -3.90 -21.95 12.68
C ASN A 76 -4.12 -20.57 13.34
N TYR A 77 -5.02 -19.78 12.75
CA TYR A 77 -5.41 -18.46 13.26
C TYR A 77 -6.70 -18.51 14.09
N ASN A 78 -7.45 -19.61 14.01
CA ASN A 78 -8.78 -19.71 14.59
C ASN A 78 -8.74 -20.13 16.06
N ASN A 79 -9.57 -19.49 16.88
CA ASN A 79 -9.86 -19.90 18.25
C ASN A 79 -11.03 -20.91 18.27
N PRO A 80 -10.78 -22.20 18.52
CA PRO A 80 -11.85 -23.21 18.56
C PRO A 80 -12.83 -22.91 19.69
N GLY A 81 -14.14 -22.94 19.39
CA GLY A 81 -15.19 -22.71 20.38
C GLY A 81 -15.62 -21.25 20.55
N ALA A 82 -15.08 -20.32 19.75
CA ALA A 82 -15.53 -18.92 19.73
C ALA A 82 -17.05 -18.80 19.49
N SER A 83 -17.63 -19.66 18.65
CA SER A 83 -19.07 -19.71 18.38
C SER A 83 -19.96 -19.92 19.61
N ASN A 84 -19.45 -20.51 20.69
CA ASN A 84 -20.20 -20.69 21.95
C ASN A 84 -20.57 -19.34 22.61
N TYR A 85 -19.84 -18.27 22.29
CA TYR A 85 -20.03 -16.95 22.89
C TYR A 85 -20.83 -15.99 22.00
N LEU A 86 -21.11 -16.36 20.74
CA LEU A 86 -21.81 -15.51 19.78
C LEU A 86 -23.19 -15.08 20.28
N ALA A 87 -23.95 -16.00 20.89
CA ALA A 87 -25.29 -15.72 21.41
C ALA A 87 -25.27 -14.68 22.54
N GLU A 88 -24.32 -14.78 23.48
CA GLU A 88 -24.21 -13.82 24.59
C GLU A 88 -23.73 -12.46 24.09
N ILE A 89 -22.77 -12.41 23.15
CA ILE A 89 -22.33 -11.14 22.53
C ILE A 89 -23.53 -10.44 21.87
N ARG A 90 -24.35 -11.16 21.10
CA ARG A 90 -25.56 -10.62 20.45
C ARG A 90 -26.57 -10.11 21.48
N LYS A 91 -26.78 -10.86 22.56
CA LYS A 91 -27.67 -10.46 23.66
C LYS A 91 -27.20 -9.16 24.32
N LEU A 92 -25.92 -9.05 24.66
CA LEU A 92 -25.33 -7.84 25.26
C LEU A 92 -25.50 -6.62 24.35
N LEU A 93 -25.26 -6.77 23.03
CA LEU A 93 -25.50 -5.69 22.07
C LEU A 93 -26.98 -5.29 21.99
N ASN A 94 -27.91 -6.25 22.01
CA ASN A 94 -29.35 -5.98 22.00
C ASN A 94 -29.82 -5.24 23.28
N GLU A 95 -29.20 -5.55 24.42
CA GLU A 95 -29.40 -4.88 25.72
C GLU A 95 -28.72 -3.50 25.81
N GLY A 96 -27.96 -3.08 24.80
CA GLY A 96 -27.21 -1.81 24.80
C GLY A 96 -25.91 -1.84 25.60
N LYS A 97 -25.46 -3.02 26.03
CA LYS A 97 -24.23 -3.23 26.83
C LYS A 97 -23.01 -3.42 25.93
N GLN A 98 -22.72 -2.41 25.10
CA GLN A 98 -21.66 -2.47 24.09
C GLN A 98 -20.29 -2.79 24.69
N GLN A 99 -19.89 -2.13 25.78
CA GLN A 99 -18.59 -2.34 26.41
C GLN A 99 -18.42 -3.77 26.98
N GLU A 100 -19.48 -4.35 27.55
CA GLU A 100 -19.46 -5.74 28.02
C GLU A 100 -19.35 -6.72 26.84
N ALA A 101 -20.06 -6.44 25.74
CA ALA A 101 -19.96 -7.24 24.51
C ALA A 101 -18.53 -7.18 23.93
N GLU A 102 -17.92 -6.00 23.88
CA GLU A 102 -16.55 -5.79 23.42
C GLU A 102 -15.54 -6.53 24.30
N ALA A 103 -15.68 -6.46 25.63
CA ALA A 103 -14.80 -7.17 26.57
C ALA A 103 -14.91 -8.69 26.39
N LEU A 104 -16.13 -9.24 26.33
CA LEU A 104 -16.36 -10.66 26.10
C LEU A 104 -15.79 -11.11 24.76
N ALA A 105 -16.04 -10.33 23.70
CA ALA A 105 -15.54 -10.64 22.36
C ALA A 105 -14.01 -10.55 22.29
N GLN A 106 -13.40 -9.58 22.98
CA GLN A 106 -11.94 -9.44 23.06
C GLN A 106 -11.28 -10.67 23.69
N GLU A 107 -11.91 -11.24 24.71
CA GLU A 107 -11.39 -12.41 25.43
C GLU A 107 -11.66 -13.72 24.69
N LYS A 108 -12.86 -13.90 24.12
CA LYS A 108 -13.33 -15.21 23.65
C LYS A 108 -13.52 -15.32 22.15
N PHE A 109 -13.54 -14.21 21.42
CA PHE A 109 -13.98 -14.15 20.03
C PHE A 109 -12.93 -13.56 19.08
N MET A 110 -11.71 -13.29 19.55
CA MET A 110 -10.59 -12.88 18.69
C MET A 110 -9.85 -14.09 18.10
N GLY A 111 -9.03 -13.85 17.07
CA GLY A 111 -8.08 -14.80 16.51
C GLY A 111 -7.01 -15.25 17.52
N LEU A 112 -6.30 -16.32 17.21
CA LEU A 112 -5.11 -16.70 17.96
C LEU A 112 -3.91 -15.88 17.51
N LYS A 113 -3.17 -15.33 18.47
CA LYS A 113 -1.85 -14.78 18.22
C LYS A 113 -0.82 -15.90 18.01
N SER A 114 0.29 -15.58 17.36
CA SER A 114 1.46 -16.45 17.27
C SER A 114 2.05 -16.76 18.66
N GLU A 115 2.92 -17.76 18.73
CA GLU A 115 3.59 -18.17 19.97
C GLU A 115 4.43 -17.02 20.54
N GLU A 116 4.26 -16.75 21.84
CA GLU A 116 5.09 -15.81 22.59
C GLU A 116 6.32 -16.51 23.17
N GLY A 117 7.46 -15.83 23.20
CA GLY A 117 8.62 -16.28 23.97
C GLY A 117 8.49 -15.97 25.46
N ASP A 118 9.40 -16.50 26.28
CA ASP A 118 9.39 -16.26 27.73
C ASP A 118 9.94 -14.86 28.08
N ARG A 119 9.06 -13.85 27.95
CA ARG A 119 9.36 -12.45 28.27
C ARG A 119 9.86 -12.30 29.70
N LYS A 120 9.15 -12.88 30.68
CA LYS A 120 9.49 -12.72 32.11
C LYS A 120 10.90 -13.21 32.43
N LYS A 121 11.28 -14.37 31.92
CA LYS A 121 12.63 -14.91 32.09
C LYS A 121 13.68 -13.98 31.47
N TRP A 122 13.48 -13.58 30.22
CA TRP A 122 14.45 -12.71 29.54
C TRP A 122 14.56 -11.33 30.21
N THR A 123 13.44 -10.73 30.63
CA THR A 123 13.44 -9.46 31.38
C THR A 123 14.24 -9.59 32.68
N ALA A 124 14.04 -10.67 33.45
CA ALA A 124 14.78 -10.92 34.68
C ALA A 124 16.28 -11.10 34.42
N GLU A 125 16.65 -11.83 33.35
CA GLU A 125 18.03 -11.98 32.91
C GLU A 125 18.64 -10.62 32.55
N MET A 126 17.95 -9.78 31.78
CA MET A 126 18.43 -8.46 31.38
C MET A 126 18.62 -7.53 32.59
N ALA A 127 17.63 -7.48 33.48
CA ALA A 127 17.64 -6.63 34.67
C ALA A 127 18.71 -7.03 35.70
N SER A 128 19.11 -8.30 35.73
CA SER A 128 20.15 -8.80 36.66
C SER A 128 21.54 -8.19 36.40
N ALA A 129 21.84 -7.81 35.15
CA ALA A 129 23.13 -7.26 34.75
C ALA A 129 23.19 -5.73 34.95
N ASN A 130 22.91 -5.26 36.17
CA ASN A 130 22.74 -3.82 36.48
C ASN A 130 24.04 -3.03 36.72
N LYS A 131 25.22 -3.61 36.48
CA LYS A 131 26.51 -2.91 36.64
C LYS A 131 26.56 -1.53 35.97
N PRO A 132 25.99 -1.31 34.77
CA PRO A 132 25.97 0.00 34.15
C PRO A 132 25.19 1.08 34.93
N ALA A 133 24.36 0.71 35.91
CA ALA A 133 23.67 1.66 36.76
C ALA A 133 24.62 2.39 37.73
N MET A 134 25.76 1.79 38.09
CA MET A 134 26.64 2.28 39.15
C MET A 134 27.31 3.62 38.76
N PRO A 135 27.49 4.58 39.68
CA PRO A 135 28.06 5.91 39.37
C PRO A 135 29.48 5.87 38.78
N ASP A 136 30.26 4.85 39.13
CA ASP A 136 31.67 4.66 38.78
C ASP A 136 31.87 3.72 37.57
N PHE A 137 30.80 3.20 36.97
CA PHE A 137 30.92 2.35 35.78
C PHE A 137 31.56 3.11 34.61
N ASP A 138 32.56 2.50 33.97
CA ASP A 138 33.29 3.06 32.84
C ASP A 138 32.51 2.89 31.53
N ASP A 139 31.93 3.99 31.06
CA ASP A 139 31.20 4.08 29.79
C ASP A 139 31.95 4.89 28.72
N ARG A 140 33.28 5.03 28.82
CA ARG A 140 34.06 5.80 27.84
C ARG A 140 33.97 5.25 26.41
N SER A 141 33.77 3.94 26.26
CA SER A 141 33.62 3.28 24.96
C SER A 141 32.20 3.31 24.40
N TRP A 142 31.22 3.81 25.17
CA TRP A 142 29.83 3.83 24.75
C TRP A 142 29.60 4.89 23.67
N LYS A 143 28.76 4.54 22.69
CA LYS A 143 28.37 5.46 21.62
C LYS A 143 27.36 6.47 22.14
N ILE A 144 27.13 7.56 21.42
CA ILE A 144 26.13 8.57 21.77
C ILE A 144 24.93 8.52 20.82
N ILE A 145 23.76 8.91 21.32
CA ILE A 145 22.51 8.98 20.57
C ILE A 145 21.66 10.14 21.12
N PRO A 146 20.95 10.90 20.27
CA PRO A 146 20.08 11.97 20.74
C PRO A 146 18.89 11.39 21.51
N VAL A 147 18.58 12.00 22.65
CA VAL A 147 17.44 11.62 23.51
C VAL A 147 16.68 12.89 23.92
N PRO A 148 15.34 12.92 23.82
CA PRO A 148 14.47 11.84 23.33
C PRO A 148 14.42 11.75 21.79
N SER A 149 13.97 10.61 21.27
CA SER A 149 13.59 10.44 19.86
C SER A 149 12.14 9.97 19.76
N TYR A 150 11.23 10.90 19.45
CA TYR A 150 9.79 10.59 19.41
C TYR A 150 9.46 9.49 18.39
N GLU A 151 10.16 9.44 17.25
CA GLU A 151 9.94 8.42 16.22
C GLU A 151 10.65 7.08 16.49
N GLY A 152 11.26 6.92 17.66
CA GLY A 152 12.01 5.72 18.06
C GLY A 152 13.51 5.86 17.82
N TRP A 153 14.32 5.00 18.43
CA TRP A 153 15.78 5.02 18.25
C TRP A 153 16.22 4.61 16.85
N GLU A 154 15.30 4.04 16.06
CA GLU A 154 15.55 3.54 14.70
C GLU A 154 15.88 4.69 13.76
N THR A 155 15.29 5.86 14.00
CA THR A 155 15.48 7.06 13.18
C THR A 155 16.74 7.84 13.55
N VAL A 156 17.37 7.52 14.68
CA VAL A 156 18.51 8.28 15.23
C VAL A 156 19.76 7.44 15.49
N GLY A 157 19.81 6.20 15.01
CA GLY A 157 21.06 5.42 14.95
C GLY A 157 20.99 3.94 15.34
N LEU A 158 19.84 3.47 15.82
CA LEU A 158 19.60 2.06 16.19
C LEU A 158 18.55 1.42 15.28
N ALA A 159 18.77 1.49 13.97
CA ALA A 159 17.83 0.97 12.98
C ALA A 159 17.58 -0.53 13.18
N ASN A 160 16.30 -0.93 13.19
CA ASN A 160 15.84 -2.32 13.26
C ASN A 160 16.30 -3.09 14.51
N LEU A 161 16.50 -2.39 15.63
CA LEU A 161 16.89 -3.02 16.90
C LEU A 161 15.67 -3.25 17.80
N ASP A 162 15.35 -4.52 18.02
CA ASP A 162 14.64 -4.97 19.22
C ASP A 162 15.65 -5.51 20.22
N GLY A 163 15.46 -5.25 21.51
CA GLY A 163 16.29 -5.80 22.57
C GLY A 163 16.49 -4.88 23.77
N ALA A 164 17.55 -5.15 24.53
CA ALA A 164 17.91 -4.43 25.74
C ALA A 164 19.04 -3.42 25.44
N VAL A 165 18.76 -2.13 25.68
CA VAL A 165 19.72 -1.05 25.48
C VAL A 165 19.85 -0.24 26.75
N TRP A 166 21.09 -0.08 27.22
CA TRP A 166 21.39 0.86 28.28
C TRP A 166 21.60 2.25 27.72
N PHE A 167 21.09 3.24 28.42
CA PHE A 167 21.34 4.66 28.23
C PHE A 167 21.95 5.25 29.50
N ARG A 168 22.95 6.12 29.38
CA ARG A 168 23.59 6.82 30.50
C ARG A 168 23.79 8.29 30.20
N THR A 169 23.51 9.12 31.20
CA THR A 169 23.78 10.56 31.18
C THR A 169 24.02 11.08 32.60
N THR A 170 24.32 12.37 32.72
CA THR A 170 24.53 13.02 34.01
C THR A 170 23.75 14.33 34.10
N PHE A 171 23.42 14.76 35.31
CA PHE A 171 22.84 16.08 35.58
C PHE A 171 23.47 16.70 36.81
N GLU A 172 23.50 18.03 36.86
CA GLU A 172 24.07 18.80 37.98
C GLU A 172 22.93 19.24 38.90
N LEU A 173 22.91 18.73 40.15
CA LEU A 173 21.93 19.14 41.15
C LEU A 173 22.38 20.45 41.80
N PRO A 174 21.59 21.53 41.69
CA PRO A 174 22.00 22.81 42.22
C PRO A 174 21.80 22.84 43.76
N LEU A 175 22.54 23.71 44.44
CA LEU A 175 22.61 23.73 45.90
C LEU A 175 21.24 24.00 46.54
N GLU A 176 20.39 24.82 45.90
CA GLU A 176 19.04 25.16 46.33
C GLU A 176 18.06 23.96 46.32
N TRP A 177 18.43 22.85 45.68
CA TRP A 177 17.65 21.61 45.67
C TRP A 177 18.19 20.56 46.66
N LYS A 178 19.24 20.89 47.42
CA LYS A 178 19.77 20.01 48.47
C LYS A 178 18.66 19.64 49.45
N GLY A 179 18.49 18.34 49.69
CA GLY A 179 17.49 17.83 50.64
C GLY A 179 16.06 17.78 50.11
N LYS A 180 15.81 18.14 48.84
CA LYS A 180 14.48 18.04 48.23
C LYS A 180 14.35 16.74 47.43
N ASP A 181 13.19 16.10 47.56
CA ASP A 181 12.80 15.03 46.64
C ASP A 181 12.53 15.63 45.26
N LEU A 182 12.85 14.87 44.20
CA LEU A 182 12.69 15.30 42.81
C LEU A 182 11.75 14.38 42.04
N VAL A 183 11.20 14.88 40.95
CA VAL A 183 10.49 14.13 39.91
C VAL A 183 11.39 14.03 38.69
N LEU A 184 11.61 12.81 38.20
CA LEU A 184 12.17 12.51 36.90
C LEU A 184 11.03 12.24 35.92
N ASP A 185 10.85 13.13 34.94
CA ASP A 185 9.80 13.03 33.93
C ASP A 185 10.42 12.76 32.56
N LEU A 186 10.33 11.49 32.15
CA LEU A 186 10.79 10.99 30.85
C LEU A 186 9.65 10.87 29.85
N ASN A 187 8.42 11.10 30.31
CA ASN A 187 7.18 10.83 29.59
C ASN A 187 7.18 9.44 28.93
N ARG A 188 7.25 9.30 27.61
CA ARG A 188 7.13 8.01 26.96
C ARG A 188 8.48 7.32 26.80
N ILE A 189 8.61 6.13 27.36
CA ILE A 189 9.51 5.07 26.89
C ILE A 189 8.62 4.06 26.12
N ARG A 190 9.17 3.18 25.28
CA ARG A 190 8.33 2.27 24.47
C ARG A 190 7.80 1.13 25.34
N ASP A 191 8.51 0.02 25.46
CA ASP A 191 7.93 -1.12 26.17
C ASP A 191 8.19 -1.07 27.68
N GLU A 192 9.44 -1.21 28.09
CA GLU A 192 9.78 -1.36 29.50
C GLU A 192 11.10 -0.67 29.86
N ASP A 193 11.19 -0.14 31.07
CA ASP A 193 12.41 0.50 31.56
C ASP A 193 12.79 0.09 32.98
N PHE A 194 14.09 0.06 33.26
CA PHE A 194 14.64 0.09 34.61
C PHE A 194 15.47 1.36 34.76
N THR A 195 14.99 2.29 35.56
CA THR A 195 15.56 3.63 35.69
C THR A 195 16.31 3.79 37.02
N TYR A 196 17.58 4.17 36.94
CA TYR A 196 18.49 4.26 38.08
C TYR A 196 19.08 5.67 38.23
N VAL A 197 19.15 6.16 39.46
CA VAL A 197 19.90 7.37 39.82
C VAL A 197 21.00 6.99 40.81
N ASN A 198 22.24 7.33 40.47
CA ASN A 198 23.43 7.00 41.25
C ASN A 198 23.51 5.51 41.67
N GLY A 199 23.16 4.58 40.78
CA GLY A 199 23.17 3.14 41.06
C GLY A 199 21.92 2.59 41.74
N LYS A 200 21.00 3.45 42.20
CA LYS A 200 19.76 3.02 42.85
C LYS A 200 18.59 3.03 41.88
N LEU A 201 17.83 1.94 41.85
CA LEU A 201 16.58 1.86 41.08
C LEU A 201 15.54 2.82 41.68
N VAL A 202 15.06 3.77 40.87
CA VAL A 202 14.05 4.77 41.25
C VAL A 202 12.70 4.53 40.57
N GLY A 203 12.66 3.72 39.51
CA GLY A 203 11.44 3.42 38.78
C GLY A 203 11.57 2.26 37.80
N ASN A 204 10.46 1.59 37.57
CA ASN A 204 10.26 0.60 36.52
C ASN A 204 8.80 0.66 36.07
N THR A 205 8.59 0.68 34.76
CA THR A 205 7.27 0.64 34.13
C THR A 205 7.37 -0.31 32.95
N ASP A 206 6.46 -1.28 32.85
CA ASP A 206 6.48 -2.38 31.88
C ASP A 206 5.45 -2.23 30.74
N ASN A 207 4.90 -1.02 30.61
CA ASN A 207 3.80 -0.66 29.73
C ASN A 207 3.96 0.75 29.18
N LEU A 208 3.03 1.19 28.31
CA LEU A 208 3.11 2.45 27.59
C LEU A 208 2.80 3.72 28.42
N ASN A 209 2.54 3.60 29.73
CA ASN A 209 2.24 4.75 30.59
C ASN A 209 3.39 5.77 30.63
N SER A 210 3.10 7.00 31.03
CA SER A 210 4.17 7.99 31.21
C SER A 210 5.08 7.62 32.39
N ARG A 211 6.38 7.79 32.19
CA ARG A 211 7.45 7.49 33.13
C ARG A 211 7.74 8.74 33.94
N ARG A 212 7.11 8.81 35.10
CA ARG A 212 7.33 9.84 36.12
C ARG A 212 7.71 9.18 37.43
N TYR A 213 8.96 9.34 37.83
CA TYR A 213 9.52 8.66 39.00
C TYR A 213 9.96 9.65 40.06
N ASN A 214 9.66 9.35 41.33
CA ASN A 214 10.14 10.15 42.45
C ASN A 214 11.56 9.70 42.83
N ILE A 215 12.48 10.64 42.91
CA ILE A 215 13.85 10.44 43.38
C ILE A 215 13.94 11.01 44.79
N SER A 216 14.30 10.17 45.76
CA SER A 216 14.44 10.63 47.14
C SER A 216 15.71 11.49 47.30
N ALA A 217 15.61 12.55 48.10
CA ALA A 217 16.72 13.44 48.43
C ALA A 217 17.97 12.71 48.96
N LYS A 218 17.79 11.56 49.62
CA LYS A 218 18.89 10.74 50.16
C LYS A 218 19.72 10.03 49.10
N ASP A 219 19.18 9.88 47.89
CA ASP A 219 19.83 9.20 46.77
C ASP A 219 20.56 10.20 45.85
N LEU A 220 20.50 11.49 46.21
CA LEU A 220 21.01 12.62 45.46
C LEU A 220 22.19 13.25 46.19
N LYS A 221 23.13 13.80 45.41
CA LYS A 221 24.21 14.64 45.92
C LYS A 221 24.23 15.96 45.17
N VAL A 222 24.58 17.05 45.86
CA VAL A 222 24.79 18.35 45.21
C VAL A 222 25.91 18.20 44.17
N GLY A 223 25.75 18.84 43.01
CA GLY A 223 26.62 18.67 41.85
C GLY A 223 26.26 17.43 41.03
N LYS A 224 27.28 16.75 40.50
CA LYS A 224 27.10 15.72 39.47
C LYS A 224 26.39 14.46 39.98
N ASN A 225 25.26 14.12 39.37
CA ASN A 225 24.54 12.86 39.54
C ASN A 225 24.51 12.06 38.25
N THR A 226 24.46 10.73 38.36
CA THR A 226 24.36 9.81 37.22
C THR A 226 22.93 9.32 37.05
N LEU A 227 22.45 9.33 35.81
CA LEU A 227 21.18 8.73 35.39
C LEU A 227 21.50 7.60 34.41
N ALA A 228 21.07 6.39 34.73
CA ALA A 228 21.20 5.22 33.87
C ALA A 228 19.84 4.57 33.67
N ILE A 229 19.50 4.21 32.44
CA ILE A 229 18.21 3.63 32.09
C ILE A 229 18.45 2.42 31.20
N GLN A 230 17.99 1.25 31.63
CA GLN A 230 17.89 0.09 30.74
C GLN A 230 16.51 0.14 30.09
N VAL A 231 16.47 0.28 28.77
CA VAL A 231 15.24 0.20 27.98
C VAL A 231 15.17 -1.17 27.32
N LEU A 232 14.08 -1.88 27.55
CA LEU A 232 13.77 -3.14 26.88
C LEU A 232 12.73 -2.84 25.79
N ASN A 233 13.01 -3.27 24.56
CA ASN A 233 12.10 -3.24 23.42
C ASN A 233 11.92 -4.67 22.90
N TYR A 234 10.68 -5.11 22.72
CA TYR A 234 10.36 -6.47 22.28
C TYR A 234 9.89 -6.52 20.83
N PHE A 235 9.34 -5.43 20.31
CA PHE A 235 8.89 -5.29 18.91
C PHE A 235 8.71 -3.80 18.54
N ASP A 236 8.48 -3.52 17.25
CA ASP A 236 8.17 -2.18 16.70
C ASP A 236 9.28 -1.14 16.94
N LYS A 237 8.99 0.01 17.55
CA LYS A 237 9.91 1.14 17.76
C LYS A 237 10.40 1.16 19.19
N GLY A 238 11.71 1.25 19.41
CA GLY A 238 12.31 1.32 20.74
C GLY A 238 12.76 2.71 21.21
N GLY A 239 13.21 2.77 22.45
CA GLY A 239 13.91 3.92 23.03
C GLY A 239 13.08 4.88 23.89
N ILE A 240 13.73 5.99 24.27
CA ILE A 240 13.17 7.06 25.09
C ILE A 240 12.53 8.08 24.15
N ALA A 241 11.21 8.01 24.00
CA ALA A 241 10.45 8.80 23.03
C ALA A 241 10.08 10.20 23.53
N GLY A 242 9.95 10.40 24.84
CA GLY A 242 9.62 11.71 25.40
C GLY A 242 8.20 12.16 25.06
N TYR A 243 8.01 13.45 24.81
CA TYR A 243 6.72 14.06 24.47
C TYR A 243 6.44 14.04 22.97
N LYS A 244 5.17 13.81 22.59
CA LYS A 244 4.71 13.94 21.19
C LYS A 244 4.89 15.36 20.66
N ASP A 245 4.59 16.34 21.51
CA ASP A 245 5.01 17.72 21.25
C ASP A 245 6.48 17.84 21.63
N THR A 246 7.36 17.75 20.63
CA THR A 246 8.81 17.78 20.83
C THR A 246 9.34 19.12 21.34
N ARG A 247 8.49 20.15 21.43
CA ARG A 247 8.80 21.41 22.14
C ARG A 247 8.80 21.23 23.67
N ARG A 248 8.15 20.18 24.18
CA ARG A 248 8.15 19.83 25.60
C ARG A 248 9.36 18.95 25.92
N ASN A 249 10.15 19.37 26.89
CA ASN A 249 11.35 18.66 27.28
C ASN A 249 11.04 17.52 28.24
N ILE A 250 11.89 16.49 28.25
CA ILE A 250 12.05 15.58 29.39
C ILE A 250 13.01 16.22 30.40
N GLY A 251 12.89 15.89 31.69
CA GLY A 251 13.65 16.62 32.70
C GLY A 251 13.48 16.17 34.14
N ILE A 252 14.17 16.88 35.04
CA ILE A 252 14.15 16.66 36.49
C ILE A 252 13.80 17.96 37.21
N TYR A 253 12.89 17.92 38.18
CA TYR A 253 12.47 19.09 38.96
C TYR A 253 12.05 18.70 40.39
N PRO A 254 12.04 19.62 41.38
CA PRO A 254 11.58 19.31 42.73
C PRO A 254 10.11 18.88 42.78
N VAL A 255 9.76 18.00 43.71
CA VAL A 255 8.35 17.64 43.97
C VAL A 255 7.54 18.90 44.27
N GLY A 256 6.41 19.06 43.57
CA GLY A 256 5.55 20.25 43.62
C GLY A 256 5.90 21.36 42.61
N GLY A 257 7.01 21.23 41.88
CA GLY A 257 7.38 22.12 40.77
C GLY A 257 6.88 21.64 39.40
N THR A 258 7.35 22.30 38.33
CA THR A 258 7.08 21.90 36.93
C THR A 258 8.37 21.73 36.13
N ILE A 259 8.25 21.07 34.98
CA ILE A 259 9.39 20.72 34.11
C ILE A 259 10.06 21.95 33.48
N GLU A 260 9.32 23.04 33.31
CA GLU A 260 9.83 24.32 32.79
C GLU A 260 10.82 24.98 33.76
N GLN A 261 10.74 24.65 35.04
CA GLN A 261 11.66 25.10 36.10
C GLN A 261 12.74 24.05 36.39
N GLY A 262 12.76 22.95 35.62
CA GLY A 262 13.60 21.79 35.83
C GLY A 262 14.92 21.83 35.06
N ILE A 263 15.76 20.82 35.32
CA ILE A 263 16.94 20.51 34.50
C ILE A 263 16.46 19.73 33.26
N SER A 264 16.70 20.28 32.08
CA SER A 264 16.41 19.58 30.82
C SER A 264 17.34 18.37 30.63
N LEU A 265 16.76 17.26 30.19
CA LEU A 265 17.49 16.06 29.79
C LEU A 265 17.52 15.85 28.27
N VAL A 266 17.06 16.83 27.48
CA VAL A 266 17.12 16.81 26.01
C VAL A 266 18.56 17.10 25.57
N LYS A 267 19.29 16.04 25.22
CA LYS A 267 20.69 16.07 24.78
C LYS A 267 21.13 14.69 24.27
N ASP A 268 22.39 14.58 23.84
CA ASP A 268 22.98 13.29 23.54
C ASP A 268 23.27 12.50 24.82
N TRP A 269 22.84 11.24 24.83
CA TRP A 269 23.11 10.29 25.90
C TRP A 269 24.03 9.19 25.38
N LYS A 270 24.82 8.60 26.28
CA LYS A 270 25.61 7.41 25.95
C LYS A 270 24.71 6.19 25.90
N TYR A 271 24.99 5.23 25.02
CA TYR A 271 24.25 3.97 24.97
C TYR A 271 25.15 2.74 24.73
N HIS A 272 24.64 1.59 25.15
CA HIS A 272 25.21 0.27 24.88
C HIS A 272 24.10 -0.76 24.67
N ILE A 273 24.20 -1.52 23.58
CA ILE A 273 23.28 -2.63 23.28
C ILE A 273 23.74 -3.83 24.11
N GLN A 274 22.95 -4.21 25.12
CA GLN A 274 23.22 -5.38 25.96
C GLN A 274 22.80 -6.68 25.27
N ASN A 275 21.65 -6.67 24.61
CA ASN A 275 21.10 -7.82 23.92
C ASN A 275 20.20 -7.34 22.77
N ASN A 276 20.23 -8.01 21.62
CA ASN A 276 19.43 -7.70 20.42
C ASN A 276 18.53 -8.88 19.98
N GLU A 277 18.36 -9.86 20.86
CA GLU A 277 17.58 -11.08 20.64
C GLU A 277 16.52 -11.21 21.75
N PRO A 278 15.56 -10.28 21.84
CA PRO A 278 14.42 -10.44 22.75
C PRO A 278 13.55 -11.63 22.33
N PRO A 279 12.76 -12.19 23.26
CA PRO A 279 11.79 -13.23 22.95
C PRO A 279 10.75 -12.72 21.95
N ALA A 280 10.19 -13.64 21.15
CA ALA A 280 9.15 -13.29 20.19
C ALA A 280 7.91 -12.70 20.88
N THR A 281 7.40 -11.59 20.35
CA THR A 281 6.11 -11.02 20.77
C THR A 281 4.98 -11.66 19.98
N ALA A 282 3.94 -12.13 20.66
CA ALA A 282 2.77 -12.73 20.02
C ALA A 282 2.02 -11.71 19.15
N GLN A 283 1.84 -12.04 17.86
CA GLN A 283 1.17 -11.19 16.86
C GLN A 283 -0.04 -11.91 16.28
N TYR A 284 -1.10 -11.16 15.95
CA TYR A 284 -2.26 -11.74 15.28
C TYR A 284 -2.00 -12.12 13.82
N GLN A 285 -1.13 -11.37 13.14
CA GLN A 285 -0.81 -11.49 11.72
C GLN A 285 0.61 -11.05 11.46
N GLU A 286 1.09 -11.37 10.27
CA GLU A 286 2.50 -11.24 9.89
C GLU A 286 2.76 -10.05 8.97
N SER A 287 4.02 -9.59 8.97
CA SER A 287 4.47 -8.38 8.27
C SER A 287 5.30 -8.72 7.04
N TYR A 288 5.13 -7.95 5.97
CA TYR A 288 5.99 -7.99 4.80
C TYR A 288 7.39 -7.45 5.13
N GLN A 289 8.45 -7.97 4.50
CA GLN A 289 9.83 -7.65 4.87
C GLN A 289 10.67 -7.13 3.68
N PRO A 290 11.61 -6.20 3.91
CA PRO A 290 12.66 -5.86 2.95
C PRO A 290 13.55 -7.06 2.67
N PHE A 291 14.00 -7.20 1.43
CA PHE A 291 15.04 -8.19 1.10
C PHE A 291 16.42 -7.61 1.39
N GLY A 292 16.76 -6.46 0.80
CA GLY A 292 18.04 -5.80 1.05
C GLY A 292 18.32 -4.58 0.18
N ASP A 293 19.60 -4.24 0.09
CA ASP A 293 20.13 -3.13 -0.71
C ASP A 293 21.26 -3.62 -1.62
N LEU A 294 21.21 -3.21 -2.88
CA LEU A 294 22.37 -3.15 -3.77
C LEU A 294 22.99 -1.75 -3.68
N LYS A 295 24.27 -1.68 -3.31
CA LYS A 295 25.03 -0.42 -3.24
C LYS A 295 26.17 -0.42 -4.25
N LEU A 296 26.28 0.65 -5.01
CA LEU A 296 27.35 0.86 -6.00
C LEU A 296 28.24 2.01 -5.53
N TYR A 297 29.50 1.73 -5.23
CA TYR A 297 30.47 2.70 -4.71
C TYR A 297 31.44 3.16 -5.79
N PHE A 298 31.29 4.40 -6.25
CA PHE A 298 32.16 5.03 -7.23
C PHE A 298 33.17 5.92 -6.51
N LYS A 299 34.33 5.36 -6.14
CA LYS A 299 35.32 6.05 -5.29
C LYS A 299 35.84 7.35 -5.90
N ASP A 300 35.97 7.38 -7.23
CA ASP A 300 36.49 8.53 -7.97
C ASP A 300 35.42 9.60 -8.26
N HIS A 301 34.17 9.37 -7.85
CA HIS A 301 33.03 10.26 -8.12
C HIS A 301 32.71 11.20 -6.94
N ARG A 302 33.69 11.48 -6.08
CA ARG A 302 33.55 12.40 -4.93
C ARG A 302 33.73 13.89 -5.29
N THR A 303 33.94 14.20 -6.56
CA THR A 303 34.11 15.57 -7.07
C THR A 303 32.79 16.17 -7.57
N GLN A 304 32.80 17.45 -7.92
CA GLN A 304 31.62 18.17 -8.41
C GLN A 304 31.15 17.64 -9.77
N PHE A 305 29.90 17.22 -9.87
CA PHE A 305 29.24 16.82 -11.11
C PHE A 305 28.35 17.96 -11.65
N LYS A 306 27.98 17.87 -12.93
CA LYS A 306 27.05 18.80 -13.62
C LYS A 306 25.99 18.02 -14.39
N ASP A 307 24.96 18.73 -14.85
CA ASP A 307 23.91 18.22 -15.74
C ASP A 307 23.22 16.95 -15.24
N TYR A 308 23.04 16.85 -13.92
CA TYR A 308 22.40 15.70 -13.31
C TYR A 308 20.92 15.66 -13.65
N LYS A 309 20.45 14.47 -14.04
CA LYS A 309 19.03 14.16 -14.18
C LYS A 309 18.78 12.72 -13.78
N ARG A 310 17.73 12.47 -13.00
CA ARG A 310 17.12 11.14 -12.86
C ARG A 310 15.66 11.18 -13.30
N SER A 311 15.19 10.11 -13.90
CA SER A 311 13.81 10.00 -14.36
C SER A 311 13.26 8.58 -14.28
N LEU A 312 11.94 8.46 -14.31
CA LEU A 312 11.19 7.22 -14.54
C LEU A 312 10.24 7.48 -15.71
N ASP A 313 10.48 6.80 -16.83
CA ASP A 313 9.61 6.86 -18.01
C ASP A 313 8.52 5.80 -17.91
N LEU A 314 7.28 6.25 -17.77
CA LEU A 314 6.12 5.36 -17.64
C LEU A 314 5.77 4.67 -18.96
N ASN A 315 6.29 5.09 -20.12
CA ASN A 315 6.06 4.41 -21.40
C ASN A 315 6.85 3.12 -21.55
N THR A 316 7.97 3.02 -20.84
CA THR A 316 8.92 1.91 -20.96
C THR A 316 9.17 1.19 -19.63
N ALA A 317 8.71 1.75 -18.52
CA ALA A 317 9.03 1.30 -17.16
C ALA A 317 10.55 1.23 -16.90
N ILE A 318 11.29 2.19 -17.47
CA ILE A 318 12.73 2.32 -17.29
C ILE A 318 13.02 3.60 -16.51
N SER A 319 13.75 3.45 -15.42
CA SER A 319 14.38 4.58 -14.75
C SER A 319 15.74 4.86 -15.37
N THR A 320 16.10 6.14 -15.53
CA THR A 320 17.37 6.56 -16.11
C THR A 320 18.04 7.60 -15.21
N THR A 321 19.35 7.54 -15.09
CA THR A 321 20.17 8.60 -14.48
C THR A 321 21.27 9.03 -15.43
N THR A 322 21.47 10.32 -15.60
CA THR A 322 22.56 10.91 -16.38
C THR A 322 23.27 12.00 -15.58
N TYR A 323 24.58 12.12 -15.73
CA TYR A 323 25.37 13.22 -15.17
C TYR A 323 26.73 13.33 -15.87
N THR A 324 27.33 14.51 -15.79
CA THR A 324 28.66 14.80 -16.32
C THR A 324 29.66 14.94 -15.18
N LEU A 325 30.76 14.20 -15.24
CA LEU A 325 31.85 14.25 -14.26
C LEU A 325 33.20 14.26 -14.99
N ASN A 326 34.04 15.26 -14.74
CA ASN A 326 35.35 15.42 -15.39
C ASN A 326 35.29 15.36 -16.94
N GLY A 327 34.21 15.88 -17.54
CA GLY A 327 33.99 15.85 -19.00
C GLY A 327 33.47 14.51 -19.55
N ILE A 328 33.22 13.53 -18.69
CA ILE A 328 32.67 12.22 -19.04
C ILE A 328 31.17 12.22 -18.73
N ASN A 329 30.36 11.81 -19.71
CA ASN A 329 28.91 11.66 -19.56
C ASN A 329 28.63 10.22 -19.13
N TYR A 330 28.08 10.05 -17.94
CA TYR A 330 27.67 8.76 -17.41
C TYR A 330 26.16 8.59 -17.56
N GLN A 331 25.74 7.37 -17.88
CA GLN A 331 24.34 6.98 -17.91
C GLN A 331 24.13 5.67 -17.15
N ARG A 332 23.01 5.60 -16.43
CA ARG A 332 22.50 4.38 -15.83
C ARG A 332 21.05 4.15 -16.21
N GLU A 333 20.69 2.93 -16.61
CA GLU A 333 19.30 2.50 -16.84
C GLU A 333 18.93 1.41 -15.83
N TYR A 334 17.73 1.46 -15.28
CA TYR A 334 17.20 0.51 -14.29
C TYR A 334 15.80 0.06 -14.68
N PHE A 335 15.55 -1.25 -14.66
CA PHE A 335 14.20 -1.79 -14.84
C PHE A 335 14.08 -3.18 -14.20
N ALA A 336 12.86 -3.57 -13.85
CA ALA A 336 12.56 -4.92 -13.38
C ALA A 336 11.82 -5.66 -14.50
N SER A 337 12.49 -6.63 -15.11
CA SER A 337 11.94 -7.40 -16.23
C SER A 337 11.09 -8.56 -15.73
N ALA A 338 9.80 -8.59 -16.08
CA ALA A 338 8.94 -9.74 -15.76
C ALA A 338 9.32 -11.00 -16.57
N PRO A 339 9.53 -10.92 -17.91
CA PRO A 339 9.90 -12.09 -18.72
C PRO A 339 11.24 -12.73 -18.33
N ASN A 340 12.16 -11.94 -17.78
CA ASN A 340 13.50 -12.40 -17.39
C ASN A 340 13.69 -12.50 -15.88
N ASN A 341 12.66 -12.14 -15.11
CA ASN A 341 12.60 -12.26 -13.67
C ASN A 341 13.82 -11.68 -12.92
N ALA A 342 14.26 -10.49 -13.34
CA ALA A 342 15.46 -9.84 -12.85
C ALA A 342 15.30 -8.31 -12.80
N ILE A 343 15.88 -7.68 -11.78
CA ILE A 343 16.19 -6.26 -11.79
C ILE A 343 17.50 -6.08 -12.57
N VAL A 344 17.50 -5.19 -13.56
CA VAL A 344 18.62 -4.93 -14.46
C VAL A 344 19.14 -3.53 -14.20
N VAL A 345 20.46 -3.39 -14.07
CA VAL A 345 21.14 -2.10 -14.00
C VAL A 345 22.19 -2.03 -15.10
N LYS A 346 21.99 -1.14 -16.06
CA LYS A 346 22.95 -0.87 -17.15
C LYS A 346 23.75 0.38 -16.82
N LEU A 347 25.07 0.31 -16.92
CA LEU A 347 25.97 1.45 -16.77
C LEU A 347 26.77 1.64 -18.05
N SER A 348 26.80 2.87 -18.56
CA SER A 348 27.57 3.28 -19.73
C SER A 348 28.20 4.66 -19.51
N ALA A 349 29.27 4.94 -20.28
CA ALA A 349 29.93 6.23 -20.33
C ALA A 349 30.33 6.55 -21.78
N ASN A 350 30.49 7.84 -22.11
CA ASN A 350 30.93 8.26 -23.45
C ASN A 350 32.45 8.14 -23.69
N GLN A 351 33.21 7.62 -22.72
CA GLN A 351 34.63 7.35 -22.84
C GLN A 351 34.94 5.89 -22.47
N HIS A 352 35.88 5.30 -23.18
CA HIS A 352 36.39 3.96 -22.88
C HIS A 352 37.04 3.91 -21.50
N SER A 353 36.96 2.74 -20.86
CA SER A 353 37.60 2.47 -19.56
C SER A 353 37.21 3.42 -18.43
N ALA A 354 36.07 4.11 -18.53
CA ALA A 354 35.66 5.12 -17.56
C ALA A 354 34.89 4.56 -16.34
N ILE A 355 34.40 3.31 -16.40
CA ILE A 355 33.52 2.77 -15.35
C ILE A 355 34.32 1.94 -14.35
N SER A 356 34.41 2.45 -13.11
CA SER A 356 35.06 1.79 -11.98
C SER A 356 34.23 1.93 -10.71
N PHE A 357 33.81 0.80 -10.10
CA PHE A 357 33.04 0.80 -8.85
C PHE A 357 33.13 -0.53 -8.10
N ASP A 358 32.75 -0.51 -6.81
CA ASP A 358 32.50 -1.71 -6.01
C ASP A 358 31.00 -1.91 -5.83
N ALA A 359 30.49 -3.12 -6.09
CA ALA A 359 29.10 -3.49 -5.88
C ALA A 359 28.95 -4.37 -4.63
N GLU A 360 28.02 -4.02 -3.75
CA GLU A 360 27.77 -4.69 -2.47
C GLU A 360 26.29 -5.03 -2.33
N LEU A 361 26.00 -6.23 -1.80
CA LEU A 361 24.69 -6.59 -1.30
C LEU A 361 24.69 -6.54 0.24
N SER A 362 23.65 -5.95 0.81
CA SER A 362 23.43 -5.88 2.26
C SER A 362 21.94 -6.05 2.58
N SER A 363 21.59 -6.32 3.83
CA SER A 363 20.20 -6.49 4.27
C SER A 363 20.02 -5.97 5.70
N PRO A 364 18.83 -5.46 6.08
CA PRO A 364 18.53 -5.14 7.47
C PRO A 364 18.35 -6.38 8.35
N HIS A 365 18.17 -7.58 7.78
CA HIS A 365 18.08 -8.83 8.55
C HIS A 365 19.43 -9.15 9.21
N LEU A 366 19.47 -9.24 10.55
CA LEU A 366 20.71 -9.45 11.32
C LEU A 366 21.47 -10.73 10.94
N SER A 367 20.76 -11.78 10.53
CA SER A 367 21.35 -13.05 10.11
C SER A 367 21.79 -13.08 8.65
N ALA A 368 21.66 -11.96 7.93
CA ALA A 368 21.99 -11.92 6.51
C ALA A 368 23.50 -12.11 6.29
N LYS A 369 23.83 -12.87 5.24
CA LYS A 369 25.22 -13.19 4.91
C LYS A 369 25.46 -13.08 3.41
N THR A 370 26.46 -12.30 3.06
CA THR A 370 26.95 -12.21 1.67
C THR A 370 28.08 -13.21 1.47
N GLN A 371 28.05 -13.90 0.33
CA GLN A 371 29.06 -14.88 -0.08
C GLN A 371 29.48 -14.65 -1.53
N VAL A 372 30.76 -14.90 -1.81
CA VAL A 372 31.31 -14.90 -3.17
C VAL A 372 30.97 -16.23 -3.84
N ILE A 373 30.40 -16.18 -5.05
CA ILE A 373 30.16 -17.37 -5.88
C ILE A 373 31.28 -17.53 -6.90
N ASP A 374 31.61 -16.45 -7.62
CA ASP A 374 32.72 -16.36 -8.56
C ASP A 374 33.14 -14.89 -8.73
N ASN A 375 34.15 -14.62 -9.59
CA ASN A 375 34.69 -13.28 -9.82
C ASN A 375 33.68 -12.23 -10.35
N ARG A 376 32.46 -12.64 -10.71
CA ARG A 376 31.40 -11.80 -11.27
C ARG A 376 30.06 -11.98 -10.55
N THR A 377 30.01 -12.82 -9.52
CA THR A 377 28.75 -13.19 -8.87
C THR A 377 28.92 -13.22 -7.36
N ILE A 378 28.07 -12.48 -6.66
CA ILE A 378 27.90 -12.57 -5.20
C ILE A 378 26.47 -12.94 -4.87
N ALA A 379 26.25 -13.60 -3.74
CA ALA A 379 24.94 -13.96 -3.24
C ALA A 379 24.72 -13.40 -1.84
N LEU A 380 23.49 -12.96 -1.56
CA LEU A 380 23.02 -12.51 -0.25
C LEU A 380 21.97 -13.49 0.25
N ASN A 381 22.25 -14.20 1.33
CA ASN A 381 21.28 -15.05 2.02
C ASN A 381 20.60 -14.24 3.12
N VAL A 382 19.28 -14.34 3.22
CA VAL A 382 18.47 -13.73 4.28
C VAL A 382 17.65 -14.78 5.00
N LYS A 383 17.39 -14.56 6.28
CA LYS A 383 16.48 -15.39 7.09
C LYS A 383 15.66 -14.45 7.96
N VAL A 384 14.34 -14.57 7.90
CA VAL A 384 13.45 -13.73 8.69
C VAL A 384 13.51 -14.18 10.15
N LYS A 385 13.71 -13.22 11.06
CA LYS A 385 13.81 -13.47 12.50
C LYS A 385 12.52 -14.15 13.00
N HIS A 386 12.67 -15.27 13.72
CA HIS A 386 11.57 -16.13 14.19
C HIS A 386 10.60 -16.65 13.10
N GLY A 387 10.89 -16.44 11.82
CA GLY A 387 10.02 -16.80 10.69
C GLY A 387 10.43 -18.11 10.00
N ALA A 388 9.47 -18.71 9.30
CA ALA A 388 9.71 -19.88 8.43
C ALA A 388 10.47 -19.49 7.16
N LEU A 389 10.39 -18.23 6.73
CA LEU A 389 10.91 -17.78 5.45
C LEU A 389 12.38 -17.38 5.50
N GLY A 390 13.05 -17.65 4.40
CA GLY A 390 14.40 -17.21 4.06
C GLY A 390 14.54 -17.17 2.55
N GLY A 391 15.63 -16.59 2.07
CA GLY A 391 15.84 -16.43 0.63
C GLY A 391 17.28 -16.19 0.28
N GLU A 392 17.55 -16.26 -1.02
CA GLU A 392 18.84 -15.88 -1.60
C GLU A 392 18.58 -14.86 -2.71
N ALA A 393 19.41 -13.81 -2.76
CA ALA A 393 19.54 -12.94 -3.91
C ALA A 393 20.92 -13.14 -4.54
N ARG A 394 21.02 -12.98 -5.85
CA ARG A 394 22.31 -13.00 -6.57
C ARG A 394 22.46 -11.76 -7.42
N LEU A 395 23.64 -11.15 -7.33
CA LEU A 395 24.08 -10.08 -8.20
C LEU A 395 25.10 -10.65 -9.19
N ILE A 396 24.84 -10.49 -10.48
CA ILE A 396 25.68 -11.02 -11.56
C ILE A 396 26.15 -9.85 -12.42
N ALA A 397 27.46 -9.72 -12.63
CA ALA A 397 28.06 -8.66 -13.42
C ALA A 397 28.52 -9.17 -14.81
N VAL A 398 28.04 -8.51 -15.86
CA VAL A 398 28.52 -8.66 -17.23
C VAL A 398 29.29 -7.39 -17.61
N VAL A 399 30.58 -7.53 -17.86
CA VAL A 399 31.52 -6.40 -18.06
C VAL A 399 32.10 -6.46 -19.47
N LYS A 400 32.03 -5.32 -20.17
CA LYS A 400 32.65 -5.11 -21.49
C LYS A 400 33.95 -4.34 -21.29
N ASN A 401 35.06 -4.90 -21.78
CA ASN A 401 36.41 -4.31 -21.76
C ASN A 401 36.79 -3.72 -20.40
N GLY A 402 37.06 -4.56 -19.40
CA GLY A 402 37.44 -4.15 -18.06
C GLY A 402 37.79 -5.34 -17.17
N ASN A 403 38.20 -5.07 -15.93
CA ASN A 403 38.63 -6.09 -14.97
C ASN A 403 37.58 -6.31 -13.88
N THR A 404 37.31 -7.58 -13.56
CA THR A 404 36.40 -8.00 -12.48
C THR A 404 37.13 -8.85 -11.47
N ARG A 405 36.99 -8.52 -10.18
CA ARG A 405 37.42 -9.39 -9.07
C ARG A 405 36.39 -9.34 -7.96
N THR A 406 36.32 -10.40 -7.18
CA THR A 406 35.58 -10.39 -5.91
C THR A 406 36.53 -10.34 -4.73
N ALA A 407 36.29 -9.40 -3.82
CA ALA A 407 37.03 -9.24 -2.57
C ALA A 407 36.10 -8.62 -1.52
N ASP A 408 36.27 -9.00 -0.25
CA ASP A 408 35.48 -8.46 0.88
C ASP A 408 33.96 -8.53 0.66
N ASN A 409 33.48 -9.63 0.05
CA ASN A 409 32.07 -9.84 -0.32
C ASN A 409 31.49 -8.81 -1.31
N LYS A 410 32.35 -8.14 -2.09
CA LYS A 410 31.97 -7.18 -3.14
C LYS A 410 32.47 -7.62 -4.49
N ILE A 411 31.77 -7.20 -5.55
CA ILE A 411 32.28 -7.26 -6.93
C ILE A 411 32.98 -5.93 -7.22
N SER A 412 34.29 -5.97 -7.42
CA SER A 412 35.11 -4.83 -7.80
C SER A 412 35.30 -4.82 -9.32
N ILE A 413 34.75 -3.80 -9.99
CA ILE A 413 34.87 -3.59 -11.43
C ILE A 413 35.76 -2.38 -11.68
N ARG A 414 36.74 -2.53 -12.58
CA ARG A 414 37.69 -1.46 -12.91
C ARG A 414 37.85 -1.29 -14.41
N ASN A 415 37.94 -0.04 -14.83
CA ASN A 415 38.28 0.41 -16.17
C ASN A 415 37.40 -0.27 -17.23
N ALA A 416 36.09 -0.37 -16.97
CA ALA A 416 35.13 -0.95 -17.90
C ALA A 416 34.63 0.10 -18.90
N ASP A 417 34.32 -0.34 -20.12
CA ASP A 417 33.57 0.47 -21.09
C ASP A 417 32.08 0.48 -20.74
N GLU A 418 31.57 -0.67 -20.30
CA GLU A 418 30.15 -0.87 -20.06
C GLU A 418 29.94 -2.01 -19.06
N VAL A 419 28.92 -1.88 -18.20
CA VAL A 419 28.55 -2.93 -17.24
C VAL A 419 27.06 -3.15 -17.24
N THR A 420 26.61 -4.41 -17.27
CA THR A 420 25.24 -4.78 -16.92
C THR A 420 25.26 -5.59 -15.64
N LEU A 421 24.45 -5.21 -14.67
CA LEU A 421 24.19 -5.98 -13.46
C LEU A 421 22.80 -6.61 -13.55
N TYR A 422 22.70 -7.89 -13.19
CA TYR A 422 21.44 -8.60 -13.01
C TYR A 422 21.29 -8.97 -11.54
N LEU A 423 20.22 -8.48 -10.91
CA LEU A 423 19.83 -8.80 -9.56
C LEU A 423 18.57 -9.67 -9.59
N ILE A 424 18.71 -10.89 -9.09
CA ILE A 424 17.62 -11.87 -8.98
C ILE A 424 17.45 -12.27 -7.51
N ALA A 425 16.23 -12.57 -7.09
CA ALA A 425 15.95 -13.08 -5.74
C ALA A 425 14.81 -14.12 -5.76
N ALA A 426 14.84 -15.01 -4.76
CA ALA A 426 13.79 -15.99 -4.51
C ALA A 426 13.77 -16.37 -3.02
N THR A 427 12.61 -16.82 -2.53
CA THR A 427 12.45 -17.37 -1.19
C THR A 427 12.16 -18.87 -1.25
N ASN A 428 12.02 -19.50 -0.08
CA ASN A 428 11.51 -20.86 0.07
C ASN A 428 9.97 -20.95 0.10
N PHE A 429 9.24 -19.86 -0.13
CA PHE A 429 7.77 -19.89 -0.16
C PHE A 429 7.26 -20.65 -1.39
N VAL A 430 6.30 -21.56 -1.17
CA VAL A 430 5.54 -22.22 -2.24
C VAL A 430 4.09 -21.74 -2.19
N ASN A 431 3.47 -21.79 -1.01
CA ASN A 431 2.16 -21.24 -0.72
C ASN A 431 1.99 -21.04 0.80
N ALA A 432 0.83 -20.56 1.25
CA ALA A 432 0.54 -20.26 2.66
C ALA A 432 0.67 -21.46 3.63
N ASP A 433 0.68 -22.70 3.13
CA ASP A 433 0.82 -23.92 3.92
C ASP A 433 2.15 -24.64 3.67
N ASP A 434 2.96 -24.18 2.72
CA ASP A 434 4.18 -24.86 2.27
C ASP A 434 5.34 -23.90 2.03
N VAL A 435 6.43 -24.16 2.77
CA VAL A 435 7.69 -23.41 2.77
C VAL A 435 8.88 -24.31 2.39
N SER A 436 8.64 -25.42 1.70
CA SER A 436 9.67 -26.37 1.28
C SER A 436 10.37 -25.95 -0.02
N GLY A 437 10.13 -24.74 -0.53
CA GLY A 437 10.69 -24.26 -1.78
C GLY A 437 12.22 -24.17 -1.73
N ASP A 438 12.86 -24.45 -2.87
CA ASP A 438 14.32 -24.31 -3.02
C ASP A 438 14.67 -23.03 -3.78
N ALA A 439 14.92 -21.97 -3.02
CA ALA A 439 15.34 -20.67 -3.56
C ALA A 439 16.59 -20.81 -4.46
N LYS A 440 17.58 -21.62 -4.06
CA LYS A 440 18.85 -21.74 -4.79
C LYS A 440 18.65 -22.39 -6.16
N ASN A 441 17.82 -23.43 -6.23
CA ASN A 441 17.50 -24.08 -7.50
C ASN A 441 16.73 -23.13 -8.44
N THR A 442 15.76 -22.38 -7.90
CA THR A 442 15.03 -21.35 -8.66
C THR A 442 15.99 -20.31 -9.24
N LEU A 443 16.95 -19.84 -8.44
CA LEU A 443 17.97 -18.89 -8.90
C LEU A 443 18.91 -19.50 -9.93
N ASN A 444 19.35 -20.76 -9.78
CA ASN A 444 20.18 -21.44 -10.77
C ASN A 444 19.52 -21.46 -12.16
N LYS A 445 18.21 -21.73 -12.22
CA LYS A 445 17.43 -21.68 -13.46
C LYS A 445 17.40 -20.27 -14.05
N ALA A 446 17.14 -19.26 -13.23
CA ALA A 446 17.15 -17.85 -13.66
C ALA A 446 18.52 -17.41 -14.19
N VAL A 447 19.61 -17.77 -13.51
CA VAL A 447 20.99 -17.50 -13.96
C VAL A 447 21.25 -18.14 -15.33
N ASN A 448 20.87 -19.39 -15.52
CA ASN A 448 21.09 -20.09 -16.79
C ASN A 448 20.31 -19.44 -17.94
N SER A 449 19.08 -18.98 -17.68
CA SER A 449 18.29 -18.24 -18.67
C SER A 449 18.88 -16.86 -19.02
N LEU A 450 19.50 -16.17 -18.05
CA LEU A 450 20.11 -14.85 -18.30
C LEU A 450 21.41 -14.96 -19.11
N LYS A 451 22.20 -16.02 -18.89
CA LYS A 451 23.47 -16.25 -19.59
C LYS A 451 23.33 -16.35 -21.12
N THR A 452 22.16 -16.75 -21.62
CA THR A 452 21.92 -16.94 -23.05
C THR A 452 21.37 -15.70 -23.75
N LYS A 453 21.14 -14.59 -23.01
CA LYS A 453 20.52 -13.39 -23.56
C LYS A 453 21.45 -12.18 -23.48
N THR A 454 21.35 -11.29 -24.47
CA THR A 454 22.03 -10.00 -24.45
C THR A 454 21.23 -8.98 -23.64
N TYR A 455 21.88 -7.90 -23.20
CA TYR A 455 21.19 -6.76 -22.57
C TYR A 455 20.05 -6.24 -23.46
N THR A 456 20.33 -6.03 -24.75
CA THR A 456 19.36 -5.52 -25.72
C THR A 456 18.12 -6.41 -25.79
N ALA A 457 18.30 -7.74 -25.92
CA ALA A 457 17.17 -8.67 -25.96
C ALA A 457 16.34 -8.65 -24.66
N ILE A 458 17.00 -8.55 -23.49
CA ILE A 458 16.29 -8.45 -22.20
C ILE A 458 15.50 -7.14 -22.08
N LYS A 459 16.06 -6.03 -22.56
CA LYS A 459 15.39 -4.73 -22.58
C LYS A 459 14.20 -4.74 -23.55
N GLU A 460 14.35 -5.34 -24.73
CA GLU A 460 13.28 -5.50 -25.71
C GLU A 460 12.15 -6.38 -25.17
N ASP A 461 12.48 -7.54 -24.58
CA ASP A 461 11.52 -8.42 -23.90
C ASP A 461 10.74 -7.66 -22.82
N HIS A 462 11.45 -6.89 -21.99
CA HIS A 462 10.86 -6.06 -20.92
C HIS A 462 9.88 -5.02 -21.47
N VAL A 463 10.32 -4.20 -22.42
CA VAL A 463 9.49 -3.13 -22.98
C VAL A 463 8.27 -3.72 -23.69
N ALA A 464 8.47 -4.79 -24.48
CA ALA A 464 7.40 -5.45 -25.19
C ALA A 464 6.38 -6.13 -24.27
N ASP A 465 6.79 -6.66 -23.13
CA ASP A 465 5.89 -7.20 -22.10
C ASP A 465 5.10 -6.07 -21.41
N TYR A 466 5.81 -5.07 -20.89
CA TYR A 466 5.21 -3.94 -20.18
C TYR A 466 4.19 -3.18 -21.04
N GLN A 467 4.56 -2.90 -22.29
CA GLN A 467 3.72 -2.13 -23.22
C GLN A 467 2.43 -2.84 -23.63
N ARG A 468 2.30 -4.16 -23.46
CA ARG A 468 1.01 -4.85 -23.67
C ARG A 468 -0.06 -4.32 -22.73
N TYR A 469 0.31 -4.04 -21.48
CA TYR A 469 -0.59 -3.49 -20.47
C TYR A 469 -0.65 -1.96 -20.57
N TYR A 470 0.50 -1.31 -20.74
CA TYR A 470 0.55 0.15 -20.71
C TYR A 470 -0.12 0.79 -21.93
N ASN A 471 0.19 0.33 -23.14
CA ASN A 471 -0.34 0.92 -24.39
C ASN A 471 -1.81 0.57 -24.65
N ALA A 472 -2.41 -0.32 -23.86
CA ALA A 472 -3.83 -0.64 -23.93
C ALA A 472 -4.73 0.57 -23.56
N PHE A 473 -4.15 1.63 -23.01
CA PHE A 473 -4.87 2.84 -22.63
C PHE A 473 -3.98 4.08 -22.70
N THR A 474 -4.53 5.17 -23.22
CA THR A 474 -3.84 6.45 -23.27
C THR A 474 -4.72 7.54 -22.69
N VAL A 475 -4.12 8.52 -22.01
CA VAL A 475 -4.81 9.69 -21.47
C VAL A 475 -4.01 10.95 -21.81
N ASP A 476 -4.73 11.98 -22.25
CA ASP A 476 -4.22 13.33 -22.51
C ASP A 476 -5.29 14.34 -22.06
N PHE A 477 -4.95 15.20 -21.10
CA PHE A 477 -5.83 16.26 -20.59
C PHE A 477 -5.36 17.66 -21.03
N GLY A 478 -4.65 17.72 -22.16
CA GLY A 478 -4.06 18.94 -22.70
C GLY A 478 -2.63 19.17 -22.21
N LYS A 479 -2.13 20.38 -22.50
CA LYS A 479 -0.76 20.79 -22.17
C LYS A 479 -0.72 21.76 -21.00
N SER A 480 0.37 21.72 -20.24
CA SER A 480 0.66 22.70 -19.20
C SER A 480 2.09 23.20 -19.32
N VAL A 481 2.29 24.48 -19.01
CA VAL A 481 3.65 25.07 -18.89
C VAL A 481 4.49 24.37 -17.82
N ASN A 482 3.83 23.78 -16.81
CA ASN A 482 4.46 23.06 -15.71
C ASN A 482 4.98 21.66 -16.10
N GLU A 483 4.68 21.13 -17.29
CA GLU A 483 5.28 19.88 -17.79
C GLU A 483 6.81 19.98 -17.94
N SER A 484 7.33 21.21 -18.05
CA SER A 484 8.76 21.50 -18.10
C SER A 484 9.45 21.54 -16.73
N LEU A 485 8.69 21.48 -15.63
CA LEU A 485 9.22 21.46 -14.28
C LEU A 485 9.61 20.03 -13.85
N PRO A 486 10.66 19.87 -13.02
CA PRO A 486 10.88 18.65 -12.26
C PRO A 486 9.64 18.27 -11.44
N THR A 487 9.41 16.98 -11.23
CA THR A 487 8.21 16.49 -10.55
C THR A 487 8.05 17.05 -9.14
N ASN A 488 9.14 17.23 -8.40
CA ASN A 488 9.12 17.84 -7.06
C ASN A 488 8.70 19.32 -7.08
N GLU A 489 9.11 20.08 -8.10
CA GLU A 489 8.66 21.48 -8.28
C GLU A 489 7.21 21.51 -8.79
N ARG A 490 6.83 20.58 -9.67
CA ARG A 490 5.48 20.51 -10.27
C ARG A 490 4.40 20.21 -9.24
N ILE A 491 4.63 19.28 -8.31
CA ILE A 491 3.66 18.96 -7.24
C ILE A 491 3.43 20.15 -6.30
N GLU A 492 4.46 20.97 -6.01
CA GLU A 492 4.32 22.17 -5.19
C GLU A 492 3.40 23.23 -5.83
N GLN A 493 3.37 23.28 -7.16
CA GLN A 493 2.56 24.24 -7.92
C GLN A 493 1.14 23.75 -8.22
N PHE A 494 0.91 22.43 -8.22
CA PHE A 494 -0.32 21.83 -8.75
C PHE A 494 -1.61 22.39 -8.12
N ALA A 495 -1.64 22.57 -6.80
CA ALA A 495 -2.82 23.10 -6.12
C ALA A 495 -3.22 24.52 -6.59
N LYS A 496 -2.26 25.30 -7.07
CA LYS A 496 -2.43 26.70 -7.50
C LYS A 496 -2.48 26.89 -9.01
N ALA A 497 -2.10 25.88 -9.78
CA ALA A 497 -1.98 25.94 -11.23
C ALA A 497 -3.13 25.22 -11.95
N ASP A 498 -3.32 25.58 -13.22
CA ASP A 498 -4.15 24.86 -14.18
C ASP A 498 -3.28 23.85 -14.91
N ASP A 499 -3.07 22.68 -14.29
CA ASP A 499 -2.18 21.64 -14.78
C ASP A 499 -2.90 20.28 -14.88
N ALA A 500 -3.95 20.23 -15.70
CA ALA A 500 -4.71 19.00 -15.94
C ALA A 500 -3.81 17.84 -16.44
N ALA A 501 -2.74 18.15 -17.17
CA ALA A 501 -1.74 17.18 -17.61
C ALA A 501 -1.08 16.43 -16.43
N PHE A 502 -1.00 17.02 -15.24
CA PHE A 502 -0.46 16.34 -14.05
C PHE A 502 -1.44 15.33 -13.46
N ALA A 503 -2.74 15.60 -13.52
CA ALA A 503 -3.76 14.61 -13.18
C ALA A 503 -3.73 13.41 -14.15
N ALA A 504 -3.52 13.67 -15.45
CA ALA A 504 -3.31 12.60 -16.44
C ALA A 504 -2.04 11.77 -16.13
N LEU A 505 -0.94 12.42 -15.74
CA LEU A 505 0.29 11.74 -15.31
C LEU A 505 0.04 10.87 -14.08
N TYR A 506 -0.69 11.38 -13.10
CA TYR A 506 -0.97 10.63 -11.87
C TYR A 506 -1.87 9.42 -12.12
N MET A 507 -2.85 9.54 -13.03
CA MET A 507 -3.68 8.42 -13.48
C MET A 507 -2.85 7.32 -14.15
N GLN A 508 -1.88 7.69 -15.00
CA GLN A 508 -0.93 6.72 -15.59
C GLN A 508 0.05 6.15 -14.57
N TYR A 509 0.43 6.93 -13.56
CA TYR A 509 1.27 6.44 -12.48
C TYR A 509 0.56 5.35 -11.67
N GLY A 510 -0.74 5.50 -11.37
CA GLY A 510 -1.54 4.44 -10.76
C GLY A 510 -1.56 3.14 -11.58
N ARG A 511 -1.69 3.23 -12.92
CA ARG A 511 -1.58 2.06 -13.80
C ARG A 511 -0.19 1.44 -13.76
N TYR A 512 0.84 2.25 -13.88
CA TYR A 512 2.25 1.83 -13.84
C TYR A 512 2.55 1.07 -12.55
N LEU A 513 2.10 1.58 -11.40
CA LEU A 513 2.32 0.95 -10.10
C LEU A 513 1.66 -0.42 -10.02
N LEU A 514 0.46 -0.58 -10.60
CA LEU A 514 -0.23 -1.87 -10.59
C LEU A 514 0.44 -2.89 -11.51
N ILE A 515 0.82 -2.48 -12.73
CA ILE A 515 1.63 -3.30 -13.64
C ILE A 515 2.93 -3.73 -12.95
N SER A 516 3.52 -2.85 -12.13
CA SER A 516 4.80 -3.11 -11.46
C SER A 516 4.68 -3.94 -10.18
N SER A 517 3.48 -4.17 -9.64
CA SER A 517 3.27 -4.81 -8.33
C SER A 517 2.27 -5.98 -8.28
N SER A 518 1.47 -6.21 -9.33
CA SER A 518 0.48 -7.30 -9.36
C SER A 518 0.38 -7.89 -10.76
N ARG A 519 1.25 -8.85 -11.08
CA ARG A 519 1.30 -9.53 -12.39
C ARG A 519 0.72 -10.95 -12.27
N PRO A 520 0.14 -11.53 -13.33
CA PRO A 520 -0.32 -12.91 -13.27
C PRO A 520 0.76 -13.87 -12.74
N GLY A 521 0.40 -14.69 -11.75
CA GLY A 521 1.30 -15.62 -11.07
C GLY A 521 2.08 -15.03 -9.89
N THR A 522 1.84 -13.77 -9.51
CA THR A 522 2.43 -13.12 -8.33
C THR A 522 1.44 -13.06 -7.16
N GLN A 523 1.84 -12.50 -6.02
CA GLN A 523 0.94 -12.09 -4.95
C GLN A 523 0.21 -10.80 -5.34
N PRO A 524 -0.96 -10.51 -4.73
CA PRO A 524 -1.61 -9.22 -4.92
C PRO A 524 -0.79 -8.09 -4.28
N ALA A 525 -0.97 -6.87 -4.81
CA ALA A 525 -0.39 -5.66 -4.26
C ALA A 525 -0.86 -5.45 -2.81
N ASN A 526 0.08 -5.38 -1.86
CA ASN A 526 -0.20 -5.11 -0.45
C ASN A 526 -0.35 -3.60 -0.19
N LEU A 527 -0.42 -3.17 1.07
CA LEU A 527 -0.51 -1.75 1.47
C LEU A 527 0.59 -0.83 0.89
N GLN A 528 1.70 -1.40 0.42
CA GLN A 528 2.82 -0.69 -0.20
C GLN A 528 3.17 -1.25 -1.60
N GLY A 529 2.23 -1.98 -2.22
CA GLY A 529 2.45 -2.70 -3.47
C GLY A 529 3.38 -3.88 -3.26
N ILE A 530 4.67 -3.65 -3.50
CA ILE A 530 5.78 -4.58 -3.21
C ILE A 530 7.04 -3.87 -2.67
N TRP A 531 6.96 -2.56 -2.35
CA TRP A 531 8.11 -1.74 -1.98
C TRP A 531 8.10 -1.41 -0.48
N ASN A 532 9.10 -1.92 0.26
CA ASN A 532 9.25 -1.70 1.70
C ASN A 532 10.72 -1.82 2.13
N ASP A 533 11.24 -0.85 2.89
CA ASP A 533 12.61 -0.89 3.46
C ASP A 533 12.67 -1.18 4.97
N LEU A 534 11.53 -1.42 5.63
CA LEU A 534 11.41 -1.56 7.08
C LEU A 534 11.11 -3.00 7.51
N LEU A 535 11.80 -3.52 8.54
CA LEU A 535 11.43 -4.80 9.17
C LEU A 535 10.11 -4.70 9.97
N SER A 536 9.77 -3.50 10.43
CA SER A 536 8.50 -3.19 11.11
C SER A 536 7.71 -2.15 10.30
N PRO A 537 7.16 -2.53 9.13
CA PRO A 537 6.46 -1.56 8.30
C PRO A 537 5.10 -1.16 8.93
N PRO A 538 4.61 0.05 8.63
CA PRO A 538 3.29 0.53 9.05
C PRO A 538 2.19 -0.48 8.73
N TRP A 539 1.41 -0.85 9.75
CA TRP A 539 0.37 -1.88 9.68
C TRP A 539 0.85 -3.22 9.10
N GLY A 540 2.13 -3.55 9.22
CA GLY A 540 2.72 -4.77 8.68
C GLY A 540 2.83 -4.81 7.15
N SER A 541 2.46 -3.72 6.46
CA SER A 541 2.35 -3.69 4.99
C SER A 541 1.56 -4.90 4.45
N LYS A 542 0.48 -5.22 5.16
CA LYS A 542 -0.33 -6.43 4.95
C LYS A 542 -1.44 -6.21 3.92
N TYR A 543 -2.48 -7.04 3.99
CA TYR A 543 -3.71 -6.88 3.22
C TYR A 543 -4.84 -6.44 4.16
N THR A 544 -5.11 -5.13 4.21
CA THR A 544 -6.28 -4.60 4.92
C THR A 544 -7.49 -4.64 3.99
N THR A 545 -8.56 -5.34 4.37
CA THR A 545 -9.68 -5.71 3.49
C THR A 545 -10.99 -5.03 3.88
N ASN A 546 -10.90 -3.87 4.55
CA ASN A 546 -12.04 -3.02 4.86
C ASN A 546 -11.99 -1.68 4.08
N ILE A 547 -11.15 -1.60 3.03
CA ILE A 547 -11.06 -0.54 2.02
C ILE A 547 -9.79 -0.69 1.17
N ASN A 548 -8.63 -0.97 1.79
CA ASN A 548 -7.33 -0.75 1.14
C ASN A 548 -7.03 -1.75 0.02
N LEU A 549 -7.15 -3.05 0.29
CA LEU A 549 -6.94 -4.08 -0.73
C LEU A 549 -7.95 -3.92 -1.87
N GLU A 550 -9.20 -3.59 -1.56
CA GLU A 550 -10.22 -3.33 -2.56
C GLU A 550 -9.84 -2.13 -3.43
N MET A 551 -9.41 -1.04 -2.79
CA MET A 551 -8.97 0.20 -3.47
C MET A 551 -7.79 -0.04 -4.41
N ASN A 552 -6.87 -0.94 -4.05
CA ASN A 552 -5.76 -1.30 -4.93
C ASN A 552 -6.23 -1.80 -6.31
N TYR A 553 -7.41 -2.43 -6.36
CA TYR A 553 -7.93 -3.09 -7.56
C TYR A 553 -9.09 -2.36 -8.25
N TRP A 554 -9.59 -1.24 -7.70
CA TRP A 554 -10.57 -0.38 -8.38
C TRP A 554 -10.16 0.06 -9.80
N PRO A 555 -8.89 0.41 -10.09
CA PRO A 555 -8.53 0.82 -11.45
C PRO A 555 -8.46 -0.33 -12.45
N THR A 556 -8.41 -1.61 -12.02
CA THR A 556 -8.08 -2.74 -12.92
C THR A 556 -8.96 -2.79 -14.16
N GLU A 557 -10.28 -2.82 -13.98
CA GLU A 557 -11.19 -3.00 -15.09
C GLU A 557 -11.33 -1.71 -15.91
N ILE A 558 -11.75 -0.61 -15.28
CA ILE A 558 -12.02 0.66 -15.95
C ILE A 558 -10.77 1.18 -16.69
N LEU A 559 -9.58 0.95 -16.14
CA LEU A 559 -8.31 1.26 -16.77
C LEU A 559 -7.71 0.04 -17.47
N ASN A 560 -8.46 -0.84 -18.13
CA ASN A 560 -7.91 -1.81 -19.09
C ASN A 560 -6.66 -2.59 -18.61
N LEU A 561 -6.71 -3.09 -17.38
CA LEU A 561 -5.69 -3.89 -16.69
C LEU A 561 -6.32 -5.17 -16.11
N SER A 562 -7.35 -5.71 -16.78
CA SER A 562 -8.17 -6.82 -16.30
C SER A 562 -7.35 -8.05 -15.90
N ASP A 563 -6.32 -8.40 -16.70
CA ASP A 563 -5.39 -9.50 -16.41
C ASP A 563 -4.68 -9.37 -15.06
N LEU A 564 -4.50 -8.15 -14.55
CA LEU A 564 -3.79 -7.89 -13.30
C LEU A 564 -4.63 -8.20 -12.07
N ASN A 565 -5.91 -8.59 -12.22
CA ASN A 565 -6.74 -9.12 -11.14
C ASN A 565 -6.39 -10.56 -10.74
N GLU A 566 -5.66 -11.31 -11.57
CA GLU A 566 -5.39 -12.73 -11.31
C GLU A 566 -4.79 -12.99 -9.91
N PRO A 567 -3.79 -12.22 -9.42
CA PRO A 567 -3.28 -12.38 -8.05
C PRO A 567 -4.33 -12.17 -6.96
N LEU A 568 -5.24 -11.21 -7.14
CA LEU A 568 -6.35 -10.99 -6.20
C LEU A 568 -7.31 -12.19 -6.19
N PHE A 569 -7.67 -12.72 -7.36
CA PHE A 569 -8.58 -13.86 -7.46
C PHE A 569 -7.96 -15.14 -6.89
N ALA A 570 -6.67 -15.37 -7.14
CA ALA A 570 -5.92 -16.45 -6.52
C ALA A 570 -5.92 -16.33 -4.99
N LYS A 571 -5.72 -15.11 -4.46
CA LYS A 571 -5.80 -14.82 -3.03
C LYS A 571 -7.20 -15.09 -2.47
N ILE A 572 -8.26 -14.60 -3.11
CA ILE A 572 -9.65 -14.83 -2.70
C ILE A 572 -9.96 -16.32 -2.60
N LYS A 573 -9.50 -17.13 -3.58
CA LYS A 573 -9.70 -18.59 -3.56
C LYS A 573 -9.05 -19.27 -2.36
N GLN A 574 -7.83 -18.86 -2.00
CA GLN A 574 -7.14 -19.38 -0.83
C GLN A 574 -7.81 -18.92 0.48
N LEU A 575 -8.23 -17.65 0.53
CA LEU A 575 -8.96 -17.09 1.66
C LEU A 575 -10.33 -17.75 1.84
N ALA A 576 -11.03 -18.12 0.78
CA ALA A 576 -12.30 -18.84 0.87
C ALA A 576 -12.13 -20.20 1.54
N THR A 577 -11.03 -20.89 1.25
CA THR A 577 -10.69 -22.17 1.90
C THR A 577 -10.47 -21.96 3.40
N LYS A 578 -9.60 -21.03 3.80
CA LYS A 578 -9.32 -20.77 5.22
C LYS A 578 -10.51 -20.14 5.96
N GLY A 579 -11.23 -19.25 5.29
CA GLY A 579 -12.39 -18.53 5.79
C GLY A 579 -13.61 -19.42 6.02
N SER A 580 -13.70 -20.58 5.36
CA SER A 580 -14.73 -21.58 5.65
C SER A 580 -14.56 -22.22 7.03
N VAL A 581 -13.30 -22.46 7.43
CA VAL A 581 -12.95 -22.93 8.77
C VAL A 581 -13.27 -21.86 9.82
N THR A 582 -13.00 -20.58 9.50
CA THR A 582 -13.34 -19.44 10.35
C THR A 582 -14.86 -19.28 10.51
N ALA A 583 -15.62 -19.38 9.42
CA ALA A 583 -17.09 -19.34 9.45
C ALA A 583 -17.66 -20.39 10.39
N LYS A 584 -17.11 -21.62 10.34
CA LYS A 584 -17.51 -22.70 11.24
C LYS A 584 -17.13 -22.44 12.71
N ASN A 585 -15.89 -22.03 12.98
CA ASN A 585 -15.37 -21.89 14.34
C ASN A 585 -15.97 -20.70 15.12
N TYR A 586 -16.26 -19.59 14.44
CA TYR A 586 -16.74 -18.36 15.08
C TYR A 586 -18.25 -18.21 15.00
N TYR A 587 -18.87 -18.70 13.93
CA TYR A 587 -20.28 -18.42 13.65
C TYR A 587 -21.14 -19.67 13.52
N ASN A 588 -20.53 -20.87 13.58
CA ASN A 588 -21.19 -22.14 13.26
C ASN A 588 -21.94 -22.09 11.91
N ALA A 589 -21.43 -21.29 10.98
CA ALA A 589 -22.06 -21.00 9.69
C ALA A 589 -21.41 -21.81 8.56
N ASN A 590 -22.17 -22.04 7.49
CA ASN A 590 -21.66 -22.46 6.20
C ASN A 590 -20.96 -21.30 5.48
N GLY A 591 -20.46 -21.55 4.27
CA GLY A 591 -19.83 -20.50 3.48
C GLY A 591 -18.42 -20.15 3.96
N TRP A 592 -18.00 -18.91 3.72
CA TRP A 592 -16.71 -18.40 4.19
C TRP A 592 -16.83 -16.94 4.63
N VAL A 593 -15.99 -16.58 5.61
CA VAL A 593 -15.89 -15.22 6.16
C VAL A 593 -14.43 -14.76 6.14
N LEU A 594 -14.24 -13.46 5.96
CA LEU A 594 -12.97 -12.78 6.12
C LEU A 594 -13.23 -11.48 6.87
N HIS A 595 -12.38 -11.20 7.86
CA HIS A 595 -12.47 -9.98 8.66
C HIS A 595 -11.68 -8.83 8.03
N HIS A 596 -11.32 -7.78 8.77
CA HIS A 596 -10.74 -6.56 8.18
C HIS A 596 -9.29 -6.69 7.70
N ASN A 597 -8.62 -7.82 7.90
CA ASN A 597 -7.23 -8.01 7.50
C ASN A 597 -6.87 -9.46 7.18
N THR A 598 -5.87 -9.65 6.32
CA THR A 598 -5.13 -10.91 6.09
C THR A 598 -3.64 -10.62 5.82
N ASP A 599 -2.82 -11.66 5.82
CA ASP A 599 -1.38 -11.65 5.50
C ASP A 599 -1.04 -12.68 4.42
N LEU A 600 0.25 -12.93 4.16
CA LEU A 600 0.72 -13.98 3.23
C LEU A 600 0.14 -15.36 3.53
N TRP A 601 -0.04 -15.68 4.82
CA TRP A 601 -0.46 -17.00 5.32
C TRP A 601 -1.98 -17.20 5.35
N ASN A 602 -2.74 -16.25 4.81
CA ASN A 602 -4.20 -16.33 4.67
C ASN A 602 -4.96 -16.42 6.01
N GLY A 603 -4.50 -15.70 7.04
CA GLY A 603 -5.24 -15.57 8.30
C GLY A 603 -6.56 -14.82 8.13
N THR A 604 -7.70 -15.48 8.41
CA THR A 604 -9.05 -14.93 8.21
C THR A 604 -9.83 -14.63 9.49
N ALA A 605 -9.32 -14.99 10.66
CA ALA A 605 -9.94 -14.72 11.97
C ALA A 605 -9.86 -13.22 12.34
N PRO A 606 -10.74 -12.71 13.22
CA PRO A 606 -10.72 -11.29 13.63
C PRO A 606 -9.44 -10.97 14.44
N ILE A 607 -8.84 -9.80 14.22
CA ILE A 607 -7.55 -9.42 14.83
C ILE A 607 -7.59 -8.03 15.48
N ASN A 608 -6.48 -7.58 16.05
CA ASN A 608 -6.31 -6.29 16.72
C ASN A 608 -7.19 -6.20 17.98
N ALA A 609 -8.38 -5.59 17.88
CA ALA A 609 -9.31 -5.43 18.98
C ALA A 609 -10.75 -5.70 18.55
N SER A 610 -11.60 -6.13 19.49
CA SER A 610 -12.99 -6.53 19.21
C SER A 610 -13.84 -5.40 18.64
N ASN A 611 -13.59 -4.14 19.02
CA ASN A 611 -14.37 -2.99 18.61
C ASN A 611 -14.24 -2.58 17.13
N HIS A 612 -13.24 -3.09 16.39
CA HIS A 612 -13.06 -2.83 14.96
C HIS A 612 -12.64 -4.07 14.15
N GLY A 613 -11.96 -5.03 14.80
CA GLY A 613 -11.48 -6.24 14.15
C GLY A 613 -12.54 -7.28 13.85
N ILE A 614 -13.68 -7.23 14.55
CA ILE A 614 -14.86 -8.04 14.25
C ILE A 614 -15.71 -7.25 13.24
N TRP A 615 -15.26 -7.26 11.99
CA TRP A 615 -16.01 -6.77 10.84
C TRP A 615 -16.14 -7.92 9.85
N VAL A 616 -17.36 -8.33 9.49
CA VAL A 616 -17.57 -9.65 8.84
C VAL A 616 -17.76 -9.59 7.31
N ALA A 617 -17.73 -8.39 6.72
CA ALA A 617 -18.10 -8.20 5.32
C ALA A 617 -16.92 -8.25 4.33
N GLY A 618 -15.72 -8.63 4.76
CA GLY A 618 -14.53 -8.67 3.90
C GLY A 618 -14.65 -9.66 2.75
N ALA A 619 -15.16 -10.86 3.02
CA ALA A 619 -15.39 -11.87 1.98
C ALA A 619 -16.42 -11.39 0.93
N ALA A 620 -17.44 -10.66 1.37
CA ALA A 620 -18.47 -10.11 0.50
C ALA A 620 -17.99 -8.91 -0.32
N TRP A 621 -17.14 -8.05 0.24
CA TRP A 621 -16.55 -6.96 -0.53
C TRP A 621 -15.53 -7.49 -1.55
N LEU A 622 -14.66 -8.43 -1.18
CA LEU A 622 -13.78 -9.07 -2.18
C LEU A 622 -14.59 -9.80 -3.28
N SER A 623 -15.74 -10.36 -2.95
CA SER A 623 -16.68 -10.93 -3.93
C SER A 623 -17.23 -9.89 -4.92
N HIS A 624 -17.27 -8.61 -4.57
CA HIS A 624 -17.61 -7.53 -5.50
C HIS A 624 -16.63 -7.48 -6.69
N HIS A 625 -15.33 -7.70 -6.45
CA HIS A 625 -14.32 -7.71 -7.53
C HIS A 625 -14.52 -8.88 -8.51
N LEU A 626 -14.95 -10.05 -8.03
CA LEU A 626 -15.29 -11.18 -8.89
C LEU A 626 -16.48 -10.83 -9.80
N TRP A 627 -17.49 -10.16 -9.25
CA TRP A 627 -18.66 -9.74 -10.02
C TRP A 627 -18.31 -8.63 -11.03
N GLU A 628 -17.53 -7.65 -10.60
CA GLU A 628 -17.07 -6.55 -11.44
C GLU A 628 -16.28 -7.07 -12.64
N HIS A 629 -15.36 -8.01 -12.43
CA HIS A 629 -14.64 -8.65 -13.53
C HIS A 629 -15.58 -9.24 -14.57
N TYR A 630 -16.55 -10.06 -14.15
CA TYR A 630 -17.56 -10.56 -15.07
C TYR A 630 -18.37 -9.43 -15.74
N GLN A 631 -18.73 -8.38 -15.01
CA GLN A 631 -19.49 -7.27 -15.58
C GLN A 631 -18.73 -6.55 -16.70
N PHE A 632 -17.41 -6.39 -16.55
CA PHE A 632 -16.55 -5.75 -17.54
C PHE A 632 -16.15 -6.68 -18.69
N THR A 633 -15.90 -7.98 -18.44
CA THR A 633 -15.43 -8.91 -19.48
C THR A 633 -16.54 -9.72 -20.15
N LYS A 634 -17.65 -9.94 -19.44
CA LYS A 634 -18.71 -10.92 -19.75
C LYS A 634 -18.20 -12.35 -19.91
N ASP A 635 -17.06 -12.68 -19.30
CA ASP A 635 -16.49 -14.02 -19.31
C ASP A 635 -17.33 -14.99 -18.45
N GLN A 636 -18.22 -15.74 -19.11
CA GLN A 636 -19.04 -16.74 -18.44
C GLN A 636 -18.24 -17.95 -17.96
N GLN A 637 -17.08 -18.26 -18.56
CA GLN A 637 -16.23 -19.35 -18.08
C GLN A 637 -15.61 -19.00 -16.73
N PHE A 638 -15.06 -17.79 -16.60
CA PHE A 638 -14.62 -17.26 -15.32
C PHE A 638 -15.76 -17.24 -14.30
N LEU A 639 -16.93 -16.72 -14.68
CA LEU A 639 -18.09 -16.65 -13.79
C LEU A 639 -18.51 -18.04 -13.31
N ALA A 640 -18.52 -19.05 -14.18
CA ALA A 640 -18.93 -20.41 -13.83
C ALA A 640 -17.90 -21.13 -12.94
N LYS A 641 -16.61 -20.95 -13.25
CA LYS A 641 -15.52 -21.73 -12.63
C LYS A 641 -15.05 -21.16 -11.30
N ASP A 642 -14.87 -19.85 -11.22
CA ASP A 642 -14.26 -19.19 -10.07
C ASP A 642 -15.20 -18.13 -9.48
N GLY A 643 -15.77 -17.23 -10.28
CA GLY A 643 -16.57 -16.10 -9.81
C GLY A 643 -17.80 -16.51 -8.97
N TYR A 644 -18.79 -17.16 -9.58
CA TYR A 644 -20.04 -17.53 -8.93
C TYR A 644 -19.86 -18.49 -7.74
N PRO A 645 -19.04 -19.57 -7.82
CA PRO A 645 -18.83 -20.45 -6.67
C PRO A 645 -18.30 -19.72 -5.43
N LEU A 646 -17.35 -18.80 -5.59
CA LEU A 646 -16.79 -18.03 -4.48
C LEU A 646 -17.80 -17.02 -3.89
N MET A 647 -18.52 -16.29 -4.75
CA MET A 647 -19.58 -15.37 -4.33
C MET A 647 -20.71 -16.12 -3.59
N LYS A 648 -21.14 -17.27 -4.13
CA LYS A 648 -22.16 -18.13 -3.52
C LYS A 648 -21.75 -18.56 -2.11
N GLN A 649 -20.50 -18.98 -1.90
CA GLN A 649 -20.03 -19.36 -0.58
C GLN A 649 -19.99 -18.16 0.38
N ALA A 650 -19.68 -16.94 -0.07
CA ALA A 650 -19.80 -15.75 0.78
C ALA A 650 -21.27 -15.46 1.13
N ALA A 651 -22.20 -15.68 0.19
CA ALA A 651 -23.63 -15.47 0.42
C ALA A 651 -24.21 -16.48 1.43
N LEU A 652 -23.79 -17.74 1.35
CA LEU A 652 -24.20 -18.79 2.30
C LEU A 652 -23.77 -18.49 3.75
N PHE A 653 -22.65 -17.79 3.95
CA PHE A 653 -22.29 -17.32 5.28
C PHE A 653 -23.34 -16.37 5.86
N PHE A 654 -23.82 -15.40 5.08
CA PHE A 654 -24.88 -14.48 5.51
C PHE A 654 -26.25 -15.15 5.61
N ASP A 655 -26.46 -16.27 4.92
CA ASP A 655 -27.68 -17.05 5.09
C ASP A 655 -27.84 -17.55 6.53
N ASP A 656 -26.73 -17.95 7.16
CA ASP A 656 -26.67 -18.45 8.54
C ASP A 656 -26.37 -17.33 9.57
N PHE A 657 -25.65 -16.28 9.17
CA PHE A 657 -25.20 -15.24 10.10
C PHE A 657 -26.27 -14.19 10.41
N LEU A 658 -27.09 -13.78 9.43
CA LEU A 658 -28.13 -12.76 9.61
C LEU A 658 -29.18 -13.24 10.61
N ILE A 659 -29.55 -12.35 11.55
CA ILE A 659 -30.64 -12.60 12.50
C ILE A 659 -31.72 -11.53 12.38
N GLN A 660 -32.93 -11.85 12.81
CA GLN A 660 -34.00 -10.87 12.89
C GLN A 660 -33.77 -9.94 14.10
N ASP A 661 -33.74 -8.64 13.86
CA ASP A 661 -33.71 -7.63 14.90
C ASP A 661 -35.08 -7.60 15.62
N PRO A 662 -35.13 -7.82 16.95
CA PRO A 662 -36.40 -7.84 17.67
C PRO A 662 -37.11 -6.47 17.70
N LYS A 663 -36.40 -5.36 17.45
CA LYS A 663 -36.98 -4.00 17.50
C LYS A 663 -37.64 -3.61 16.19
N THR A 664 -36.98 -3.87 15.06
CA THR A 664 -37.44 -3.45 13.73
C THR A 664 -38.07 -4.58 12.91
N GLY A 665 -37.78 -5.84 13.25
CA GLY A 665 -38.18 -7.01 12.47
C GLY A 665 -37.34 -7.25 11.22
N TRP A 666 -36.35 -6.40 10.92
CA TRP A 666 -35.45 -6.57 9.78
C TRP A 666 -34.37 -7.63 10.04
N LEU A 667 -33.83 -8.22 8.97
CA LEU A 667 -32.60 -9.01 9.05
C LEU A 667 -31.39 -8.09 9.18
N ILE A 668 -30.60 -8.31 10.23
CA ILE A 668 -29.38 -7.54 10.54
C ILE A 668 -28.12 -8.41 10.68
N SER A 669 -26.97 -7.82 10.38
CA SER A 669 -25.65 -8.39 10.71
C SER A 669 -25.24 -8.03 12.14
N THR A 670 -24.88 -9.01 12.96
CA THR A 670 -24.37 -8.76 14.32
C THR A 670 -23.65 -9.98 14.90
N PRO A 671 -22.53 -9.80 15.61
CA PRO A 671 -21.80 -8.54 15.84
C PRO A 671 -20.99 -8.11 14.60
N SER A 672 -20.83 -6.80 14.40
CA SER A 672 -19.97 -6.22 13.36
C SER A 672 -19.54 -4.80 13.75
N ASN A 673 -18.98 -4.02 12.84
CA ASN A 673 -18.75 -2.58 13.05
C ASN A 673 -18.91 -1.77 11.76
N SER A 674 -18.99 -0.44 11.88
CA SER A 674 -18.74 0.46 10.75
C SER A 674 -17.25 0.79 10.77
N PRO A 675 -16.39 0.23 9.91
CA PRO A 675 -14.95 0.41 10.01
C PRO A 675 -14.59 1.91 10.02
N GLU A 676 -13.81 2.45 10.95
CA GLU A 676 -13.43 1.94 12.29
C GLU A 676 -14.01 2.86 13.37
N ASN A 677 -15.31 3.14 13.28
CA ASN A 677 -16.05 4.15 14.04
C ASN A 677 -17.20 3.50 14.83
N GLY A 678 -17.43 3.98 16.06
CA GLY A 678 -18.59 3.59 16.88
C GLY A 678 -18.50 2.23 17.60
N GLY A 679 -17.43 1.45 17.42
CA GLY A 679 -17.20 0.21 18.15
C GLY A 679 -17.97 -1.00 17.62
N LEU A 680 -18.10 -2.05 18.45
CA LEU A 680 -18.83 -3.27 18.10
C LEU A 680 -20.34 -2.99 18.15
N VAL A 681 -21.03 -3.14 17.02
CA VAL A 681 -22.44 -2.77 16.87
C VAL A 681 -23.29 -3.88 16.26
N ALA A 682 -24.60 -3.68 16.32
CA ALA A 682 -25.59 -4.46 15.60
C ALA A 682 -26.10 -3.67 14.39
N GLY A 683 -26.03 -4.27 13.22
CA GLY A 683 -26.60 -3.75 11.99
C GLY A 683 -26.00 -2.44 11.46
N PRO A 684 -24.67 -2.30 11.29
CA PRO A 684 -24.10 -1.13 10.61
C PRO A 684 -24.58 -1.04 9.15
N THR A 685 -24.79 0.17 8.63
CA THR A 685 -25.33 0.39 7.26
C THR A 685 -24.44 -0.23 6.18
N MET A 686 -23.11 -0.16 6.33
CA MET A 686 -22.15 -0.70 5.37
C MET A 686 -22.36 -2.19 5.10
N ASP A 687 -22.53 -3.00 6.16
CA ASP A 687 -22.72 -4.44 6.02
C ASP A 687 -23.94 -4.76 5.15
N HIS A 688 -25.07 -4.11 5.42
CA HIS A 688 -26.30 -4.37 4.68
C HIS A 688 -26.20 -3.95 3.21
N GLN A 689 -25.46 -2.87 2.91
CA GLN A 689 -25.19 -2.48 1.52
C GLN A 689 -24.37 -3.55 0.79
N ILE A 690 -23.30 -4.06 1.43
CA ILE A 690 -22.44 -5.10 0.87
C ILE A 690 -23.20 -6.42 0.70
N ILE A 691 -23.93 -6.86 1.73
CA ILE A 691 -24.71 -8.11 1.71
C ILE A 691 -25.79 -8.05 0.63
N ARG A 692 -26.51 -6.93 0.52
CA ARG A 692 -27.53 -6.74 -0.52
C ARG A 692 -26.93 -6.78 -1.92
N SER A 693 -25.75 -6.16 -2.12
CA SER A 693 -25.01 -6.24 -3.37
C SER A 693 -24.59 -7.67 -3.69
N LEU A 694 -24.02 -8.39 -2.72
CA LEU A 694 -23.62 -9.79 -2.88
C LEU A 694 -24.78 -10.69 -3.29
N TYR A 695 -25.94 -10.58 -2.62
CA TYR A 695 -27.13 -11.34 -3.01
C TYR A 695 -27.61 -11.00 -4.42
N LYS A 696 -27.66 -9.70 -4.78
CA LYS A 696 -28.02 -9.26 -6.15
C LYS A 696 -27.07 -9.85 -7.19
N SER A 697 -25.75 -9.83 -6.93
CA SER A 697 -24.74 -10.43 -7.82
C SER A 697 -24.88 -11.94 -7.93
N CYS A 698 -25.12 -12.64 -6.82
CA CYS A 698 -25.36 -14.09 -6.82
C CYS A 698 -26.63 -14.47 -7.59
N ILE A 699 -27.72 -13.70 -7.43
CA ILE A 699 -28.97 -13.90 -8.18
C ILE A 699 -28.71 -13.74 -9.67
N ALA A 700 -28.06 -12.66 -10.08
CA ALA A 700 -27.78 -12.37 -11.48
C ALA A 700 -26.85 -13.44 -12.10
N ALA A 701 -25.75 -13.78 -11.43
CA ALA A 701 -24.83 -14.82 -11.87
C ALA A 701 -25.52 -16.19 -12.02
N SER A 702 -26.33 -16.55 -11.03
CA SER A 702 -27.11 -17.78 -11.03
C SER A 702 -28.13 -17.83 -12.18
N GLN A 703 -28.76 -16.70 -12.53
CA GLN A 703 -29.65 -16.61 -13.71
C GLN A 703 -28.88 -16.79 -15.01
N ILE A 704 -27.73 -16.11 -15.15
CA ILE A 704 -26.85 -16.21 -16.32
C ILE A 704 -26.40 -17.66 -16.54
N LEU A 705 -26.02 -18.35 -15.46
CA LEU A 705 -25.52 -19.73 -15.50
C LEU A 705 -26.65 -20.79 -15.49
N GLY A 706 -27.91 -20.41 -15.31
CA GLY A 706 -29.04 -21.36 -15.27
C GLY A 706 -29.01 -22.35 -14.10
N THR A 707 -28.39 -22.01 -12.96
CA THR A 707 -28.20 -22.90 -11.79
C THR A 707 -28.87 -22.35 -10.52
N ASP A 708 -29.07 -23.13 -9.45
CA ASP A 708 -29.40 -22.63 -8.10
C ASP A 708 -30.70 -21.79 -7.94
N GLU A 709 -31.77 -22.13 -8.67
CA GLU A 709 -33.04 -21.38 -8.62
C GLU A 709 -33.63 -21.22 -7.21
N ALA A 710 -33.59 -22.27 -6.39
CA ALA A 710 -34.12 -22.23 -5.02
C ALA A 710 -33.35 -21.23 -4.12
N LEU A 711 -32.02 -21.17 -4.28
CA LEU A 711 -31.20 -20.19 -3.57
C LEU A 711 -31.49 -18.77 -4.06
N ARG A 712 -31.68 -18.56 -5.37
CA ARG A 712 -32.10 -17.24 -5.88
C ARG A 712 -33.37 -16.74 -5.21
N ARG A 713 -34.40 -17.59 -5.11
CA ARG A 713 -35.67 -17.22 -4.45
C ARG A 713 -35.46 -16.89 -2.98
N THR A 714 -34.58 -17.63 -2.30
CA THR A 714 -34.20 -17.37 -0.90
C THR A 714 -33.54 -16.00 -0.75
N TRP A 715 -32.54 -15.69 -1.58
CA TRP A 715 -31.84 -14.42 -1.54
C TRP A 715 -32.73 -13.24 -1.94
N GLN A 716 -33.65 -13.40 -2.90
CA GLN A 716 -34.65 -12.39 -3.25
C GLN A 716 -35.50 -12.03 -2.02
N LYS A 717 -36.03 -13.04 -1.31
CA LYS A 717 -36.80 -12.82 -0.09
C LYS A 717 -35.97 -12.17 1.02
N LYS A 718 -34.71 -12.60 1.21
CA LYS A 718 -33.83 -11.99 2.22
C LYS A 718 -33.54 -10.53 1.92
N ILE A 719 -33.35 -10.14 0.66
CA ILE A 719 -33.14 -8.72 0.27
C ILE A 719 -34.31 -7.84 0.74
N GLU A 720 -35.56 -8.31 0.61
CA GLU A 720 -36.76 -7.59 1.06
C GLU A 720 -36.83 -7.45 2.60
N GLN A 721 -36.18 -8.35 3.33
CA GLN A 721 -36.17 -8.39 4.78
C GLN A 721 -34.96 -7.68 5.40
N LEU A 722 -33.87 -7.47 4.65
CA LEU A 722 -32.66 -6.77 5.11
C LEU A 722 -32.98 -5.35 5.57
N ALA A 723 -32.28 -4.89 6.61
CA ALA A 723 -32.38 -3.50 7.05
C ALA A 723 -32.11 -2.54 5.87
N PRO A 724 -32.99 -1.56 5.60
CA PRO A 724 -32.85 -0.64 4.48
C PRO A 724 -31.85 0.48 4.79
N ASN A 725 -31.39 1.17 3.74
CA ASN A 725 -30.73 2.48 3.92
C ASN A 725 -31.75 3.48 4.47
N GLN A 726 -31.35 4.31 5.44
CA GLN A 726 -32.23 5.28 6.10
C GLN A 726 -31.68 6.70 6.00
N ILE A 727 -32.58 7.68 5.93
CA ILE A 727 -32.25 9.10 6.03
C ILE A 727 -32.52 9.53 7.49
N GLY A 728 -31.51 10.09 8.15
CA GLY A 728 -31.60 10.57 9.52
C GLY A 728 -32.12 12.00 9.66
N LYS A 729 -32.24 12.45 10.90
CA LYS A 729 -32.78 13.76 11.30
C LYS A 729 -32.01 14.96 10.76
N HIS A 730 -30.77 14.78 10.33
CA HIS A 730 -29.94 15.82 9.71
C HIS A 730 -29.95 15.73 8.17
N GLY A 731 -30.83 14.91 7.59
CA GLY A 731 -30.87 14.67 6.15
C GLY A 731 -29.68 13.83 5.64
N GLN A 732 -28.90 13.24 6.53
CA GLN A 732 -27.77 12.36 6.23
C GLN A 732 -28.21 10.92 6.00
N LEU A 733 -27.43 10.14 5.25
CA LEU A 733 -27.53 8.69 5.24
C LEU A 733 -27.00 8.18 6.59
N GLN A 734 -27.82 7.43 7.33
CA GLN A 734 -27.44 6.95 8.66
C GLN A 734 -26.30 5.93 8.55
N GLU A 735 -25.26 6.08 9.38
CA GLU A 735 -24.15 5.12 9.48
C GLU A 735 -24.54 3.87 10.28
N TRP A 736 -25.44 4.03 11.25
CA TRP A 736 -25.97 2.96 12.10
C TRP A 736 -27.48 2.81 11.92
N LEU A 737 -28.04 1.72 12.43
CA LEU A 737 -29.49 1.46 12.38
C LEU A 737 -30.32 2.51 13.14
N THR A 738 -29.73 3.07 14.19
CA THR A 738 -30.29 4.16 14.99
C THR A 738 -29.72 5.50 14.53
N ASP A 739 -30.56 6.54 14.54
CA ASP A 739 -30.20 7.90 14.09
C ASP A 739 -29.34 8.68 15.11
N VAL A 740 -28.09 8.22 15.25
CA VAL A 740 -27.09 8.70 16.22
C VAL A 740 -25.89 9.38 15.55
N ASP A 741 -25.94 9.62 14.23
CA ASP A 741 -24.88 10.31 13.51
C ASP A 741 -24.58 11.69 14.10
N ASP A 742 -23.30 11.96 14.29
CA ASP A 742 -22.76 13.25 14.73
C ASP A 742 -22.29 14.06 13.51
N THR A 743 -22.91 15.22 13.29
CA THR A 743 -22.61 16.13 12.17
C THR A 743 -21.24 16.79 12.27
N THR A 744 -20.61 16.75 13.46
CA THR A 744 -19.26 17.26 13.71
C THR A 744 -18.18 16.19 13.50
N ASN A 745 -18.57 14.92 13.36
CA ASN A 745 -17.64 13.81 13.18
C ASN A 745 -16.92 13.87 11.81
N LYS A 746 -15.60 14.07 11.86
CA LYS A 746 -14.68 14.13 10.70
C LYS A 746 -13.88 12.83 10.50
N HIS A 747 -14.42 11.69 10.91
CA HIS A 747 -13.73 10.41 10.81
C HIS A 747 -13.31 10.12 9.36
N ARG A 748 -12.11 9.56 9.18
CA ARG A 748 -11.51 9.29 7.85
C ARG A 748 -12.29 8.25 7.04
N HIS A 749 -13.00 7.33 7.69
CA HIS A 749 -13.89 6.39 7.01
C HIS A 749 -15.27 6.99 6.79
N VAL A 750 -15.85 6.64 5.64
CA VAL A 750 -17.22 6.95 5.23
C VAL A 750 -17.92 5.66 4.77
N SER A 751 -17.73 4.62 5.56
CA SER A 751 -18.09 3.22 5.30
C SER A 751 -19.55 3.02 4.89
N HIS A 752 -20.47 3.78 5.47
CA HIS A 752 -21.90 3.75 5.13
C HIS A 752 -22.24 4.35 3.76
N LEU A 753 -21.25 4.94 3.08
CA LEU A 753 -21.39 5.40 1.70
C LEU A 753 -20.97 4.33 0.68
N TRP A 754 -20.57 3.13 1.10
CA TRP A 754 -20.13 2.05 0.20
C TRP A 754 -21.13 1.77 -0.94
N GLY A 755 -22.44 1.87 -0.65
CA GLY A 755 -23.52 1.70 -1.63
C GLY A 755 -23.52 2.73 -2.77
N VAL A 756 -22.85 3.88 -2.60
CA VAL A 756 -22.59 4.88 -3.65
C VAL A 756 -21.32 4.54 -4.44
N TYR A 757 -20.26 4.12 -3.75
CA TYR A 757 -19.00 3.68 -4.35
C TYR A 757 -18.18 2.81 -3.37
N PRO A 758 -17.63 1.65 -3.80
CA PRO A 758 -17.64 1.11 -5.16
C PRO A 758 -18.98 0.46 -5.56
N GLY A 759 -19.90 0.29 -4.62
CA GLY A 759 -21.22 -0.28 -4.88
C GLY A 759 -22.07 0.54 -5.85
N ASN A 760 -23.24 0.00 -6.15
CA ASN A 760 -24.26 0.62 -7.00
C ASN A 760 -25.67 0.45 -6.41
N ASP A 761 -25.75 0.33 -5.09
CA ASP A 761 -27.02 0.19 -4.39
C ASP A 761 -27.72 1.54 -4.20
N ILE A 762 -27.00 2.66 -4.30
CA ILE A 762 -27.54 4.02 -4.21
C ILE A 762 -27.08 4.77 -5.46
N THR A 763 -28.01 5.06 -6.39
CA THR A 763 -27.71 5.78 -7.64
C THR A 763 -28.72 6.90 -7.89
N TRP A 764 -28.36 7.89 -8.73
CA TRP A 764 -29.26 8.98 -9.11
C TRP A 764 -30.50 8.49 -9.86
N ASN A 765 -30.36 7.44 -10.67
CA ASN A 765 -31.44 6.89 -11.48
C ASN A 765 -32.52 6.20 -10.63
N THR A 766 -32.10 5.48 -9.58
CA THR A 766 -33.01 4.64 -8.79
C THR A 766 -33.40 5.26 -7.44
N GLN A 767 -32.50 6.01 -6.80
CA GLN A 767 -32.67 6.51 -5.43
C GLN A 767 -32.09 7.94 -5.25
N PRO A 768 -32.62 8.96 -5.97
CA PRO A 768 -32.07 10.32 -5.93
C PRO A 768 -32.11 10.96 -4.54
N LYS A 769 -33.17 10.71 -3.74
CA LYS A 769 -33.25 11.20 -2.36
C LYS A 769 -32.14 10.63 -1.47
N MET A 770 -31.80 9.35 -1.65
CA MET A 770 -30.75 8.69 -0.91
C MET A 770 -29.35 9.14 -1.36
N MET A 771 -29.17 9.40 -2.66
CA MET A 771 -27.94 10.04 -3.17
C MET A 771 -27.71 11.41 -2.52
N SER A 772 -28.75 12.24 -2.40
CA SER A 772 -28.66 13.52 -1.70
C SER A 772 -28.28 13.35 -0.22
N ALA A 773 -28.82 12.33 0.45
CA ALA A 773 -28.49 12.04 1.86
C ALA A 773 -27.04 11.53 2.03
N ALA A 774 -26.57 10.70 1.11
CA ALA A 774 -25.18 10.27 1.06
C ALA A 774 -24.22 11.46 0.83
N ARG A 775 -24.57 12.36 -0.11
CA ARG A 775 -23.82 13.62 -0.33
C ARG A 775 -23.79 14.47 0.93
N GLN A 776 -24.92 14.61 1.62
CA GLN A 776 -25.01 15.36 2.88
C GLN A 776 -24.10 14.76 3.97
N SER A 777 -24.02 13.43 4.05
CA SER A 777 -23.12 12.73 4.98
C SER A 777 -21.66 13.06 4.69
N LEU A 778 -21.27 13.10 3.42
CA LEU A 778 -19.90 13.43 3.03
C LEU A 778 -19.57 14.90 3.33
N LEU A 779 -20.52 15.82 3.15
CA LEU A 779 -20.36 17.22 3.57
C LEU A 779 -20.13 17.33 5.09
N TYR A 780 -20.85 16.56 5.91
CA TYR A 780 -20.61 16.52 7.36
C TYR A 780 -19.24 15.93 7.72
N ARG A 781 -18.75 14.95 6.98
CA ARG A 781 -17.38 14.41 7.16
C ARG A 781 -16.30 15.40 6.77
N GLY A 782 -16.58 16.28 5.80
CA GLY A 782 -15.64 17.27 5.30
C GLY A 782 -14.58 16.68 4.37
N ASP A 783 -13.70 17.54 3.87
CA ASP A 783 -12.76 17.19 2.81
C ASP A 783 -11.42 16.64 3.34
N GLU A 784 -10.92 17.19 4.45
CA GLU A 784 -9.64 16.77 5.04
C GLU A 784 -9.63 15.29 5.41
N ALA A 785 -8.58 14.57 5.03
CA ALA A 785 -8.34 13.19 5.44
C ALA A 785 -6.92 12.71 5.08
N THR A 786 -6.69 11.42 5.33
CA THR A 786 -5.53 10.63 4.89
C THR A 786 -5.59 10.37 3.38
N GLY A 787 -4.48 9.93 2.78
CA GLY A 787 -4.36 9.65 1.34
C GLY A 787 -5.48 8.79 0.74
N TRP A 788 -5.66 7.53 1.17
CA TRP A 788 -6.78 6.68 0.71
C TRP A 788 -8.16 7.29 0.93
N SER A 789 -8.36 8.06 1.99
CA SER A 789 -9.68 8.65 2.28
C SER A 789 -9.97 9.77 1.27
N LEU A 790 -8.99 10.61 0.95
CA LEU A 790 -9.10 11.56 -0.15
C LEU A 790 -9.39 10.83 -1.48
N ALA A 791 -8.69 9.73 -1.76
CA ALA A 791 -8.92 8.92 -2.96
C ALA A 791 -10.36 8.37 -3.03
N TRP A 792 -10.90 7.86 -1.93
CA TRP A 792 -12.30 7.42 -1.88
C TRP A 792 -13.28 8.59 -2.08
N LYS A 793 -13.00 9.74 -1.49
CA LYS A 793 -13.80 10.97 -1.68
C LYS A 793 -13.80 11.46 -3.13
N ILE A 794 -12.70 11.33 -3.88
CA ILE A 794 -12.68 11.62 -5.33
C ILE A 794 -13.75 10.79 -6.04
N ASN A 795 -13.82 9.48 -5.76
CA ASN A 795 -14.80 8.58 -6.36
C ASN A 795 -16.24 8.91 -5.94
N PHE A 796 -16.47 9.30 -4.68
CA PHE A 796 -17.80 9.77 -4.25
C PHE A 796 -18.22 11.05 -4.95
N TRP A 797 -17.35 12.07 -5.02
CA TRP A 797 -17.67 13.30 -5.72
C TRP A 797 -17.89 13.09 -7.22
N ALA A 798 -17.17 12.14 -7.84
CA ALA A 798 -17.46 11.68 -9.19
C ALA A 798 -18.88 11.07 -9.31
N ARG A 799 -19.28 10.21 -8.38
CA ARG A 799 -20.65 9.62 -8.34
C ARG A 799 -21.74 10.64 -8.01
N PHE A 800 -21.42 11.68 -7.23
CA PHE A 800 -22.29 12.82 -6.97
C PHE A 800 -22.38 13.81 -8.14
N LYS A 801 -21.65 13.57 -9.24
CA LYS A 801 -21.62 14.41 -10.44
C LYS A 801 -21.04 15.82 -10.19
N ASP A 802 -20.14 15.92 -9.20
CA ASP A 802 -19.51 17.18 -8.79
C ASP A 802 -18.01 17.16 -9.14
N GLY A 803 -17.72 17.39 -10.44
CA GLY A 803 -16.38 17.29 -10.99
C GLY A 803 -15.38 18.29 -10.40
N ASP A 804 -15.83 19.51 -10.12
CA ASP A 804 -14.97 20.54 -9.54
C ASP A 804 -14.59 20.22 -8.09
N HIS A 805 -15.52 19.67 -7.30
CA HIS A 805 -15.20 19.21 -5.95
C HIS A 805 -14.28 17.98 -5.98
N ALA A 806 -14.45 17.07 -6.94
CA ALA A 806 -13.51 15.98 -7.15
C ALA A 806 -12.10 16.49 -7.52
N MET A 807 -11.99 17.49 -8.39
CA MET A 807 -10.71 18.13 -8.72
C MET A 807 -10.07 18.82 -7.51
N LYS A 808 -10.88 19.44 -6.62
CA LYS A 808 -10.39 19.94 -5.33
C LYS A 808 -9.75 18.82 -4.50
N MET A 809 -10.37 17.63 -4.47
CA MET A 809 -9.82 16.48 -3.73
C MET A 809 -8.51 15.98 -4.38
N ILE A 810 -8.46 15.90 -5.72
CA ILE A 810 -7.24 15.56 -6.46
C ILE A 810 -6.10 16.55 -6.13
N LYS A 811 -6.39 17.86 -6.07
CA LYS A 811 -5.43 18.89 -5.65
C LYS A 811 -4.99 18.76 -4.19
N MET A 812 -5.87 18.33 -3.30
CA MET A 812 -5.53 18.08 -1.89
C MET A 812 -4.67 16.83 -1.69
N LEU A 813 -4.82 15.82 -2.54
CA LEU A 813 -4.01 14.62 -2.55
C LEU A 813 -2.65 14.88 -3.22
N LEU A 814 -2.63 15.56 -4.37
CA LEU A 814 -1.42 15.95 -5.10
C LEU A 814 -0.80 17.25 -4.58
N LYS A 815 -0.57 17.30 -3.27
CA LYS A 815 0.23 18.33 -2.61
C LYS A 815 1.42 17.68 -1.90
N PRO A 816 2.55 18.40 -1.69
CA PRO A 816 3.68 17.84 -0.97
C PRO A 816 3.32 17.34 0.43
N ALA A 817 3.65 16.08 0.74
CA ALA A 817 3.55 15.52 2.09
C ALA A 817 4.78 15.94 2.93
N ILE A 818 4.67 17.04 3.67
CA ILE A 818 5.76 17.62 4.47
C ILE A 818 5.42 17.53 5.97
N ASN A 819 6.43 17.26 6.82
CA ASN A 819 6.29 17.22 8.29
C ASN A 819 5.15 16.31 8.80
N GLY A 820 4.91 15.18 8.13
CA GLY A 820 3.89 14.21 8.53
C GLY A 820 2.45 14.59 8.16
N SER A 821 2.25 15.49 7.18
CA SER A 821 0.94 15.73 6.56
C SER A 821 0.56 14.67 5.52
N SER A 822 -0.74 14.51 5.24
CA SER A 822 -1.21 13.78 4.06
C SER A 822 -0.91 14.55 2.76
N GLY A 823 -0.94 13.85 1.63
CA GLY A 823 -0.61 14.36 0.31
C GLY A 823 0.10 13.31 -0.53
N SER A 824 1.06 13.73 -1.36
CA SER A 824 1.98 12.83 -2.06
C SER A 824 3.43 13.21 -1.77
N TYR A 825 4.28 12.18 -1.67
CA TYR A 825 5.72 12.35 -1.62
C TYR A 825 6.27 12.83 -2.97
N VAL A 826 7.56 13.21 -3.01
CA VAL A 826 8.16 13.79 -4.22
C VAL A 826 8.21 12.78 -5.38
N ASN A 827 8.24 11.48 -5.08
CA ASN A 827 8.11 10.38 -6.05
C ASN A 827 6.65 10.06 -6.43
N LEU A 828 5.69 10.90 -6.01
CA LEU A 828 4.26 10.76 -6.19
C LEU A 828 3.61 9.56 -5.48
N PHE A 829 4.30 8.87 -4.58
CA PHE A 829 3.63 7.95 -3.66
C PHE A 829 2.63 8.69 -2.78
N ASP A 830 1.44 8.10 -2.62
CA ASP A 830 0.41 8.61 -1.72
C ASP A 830 0.89 8.53 -0.26
N ALA A 831 0.54 9.54 0.51
CA ALA A 831 0.87 9.64 1.91
C ALA A 831 -0.41 9.57 2.74
N HIS A 832 -0.56 8.46 3.49
CA HIS A 832 -1.53 8.38 4.57
C HIS A 832 -1.38 9.57 5.54
N PRO A 833 -0.18 9.95 6.03
CA PRO A 833 1.14 9.29 6.02
C PRO A 833 1.27 8.19 7.09
N PRO A 834 2.27 7.28 6.97
CA PRO A 834 3.35 7.22 5.95
C PRO A 834 2.87 6.69 4.59
N PHE A 835 3.79 6.32 3.68
CA PHE A 835 3.44 5.75 2.37
C PHE A 835 2.44 4.60 2.48
N GLN A 836 1.32 4.75 1.77
CA GLN A 836 0.32 3.72 1.50
C GLN A 836 -0.04 3.84 0.01
N ILE A 837 -0.14 2.73 -0.70
CA ILE A 837 -0.30 2.75 -2.17
C ILE A 837 -1.76 2.88 -2.61
N ASP A 838 -2.69 2.54 -1.73
CA ASP A 838 -4.13 2.58 -1.97
C ASP A 838 -4.59 3.94 -2.53
N GLY A 839 -4.12 5.06 -1.99
CA GLY A 839 -4.47 6.39 -2.49
C GLY A 839 -4.03 6.67 -3.94
N ASN A 840 -2.92 6.07 -4.40
CA ASN A 840 -2.51 6.14 -5.81
C ASN A 840 -3.54 5.44 -6.72
N PHE A 841 -3.96 4.23 -6.34
CA PHE A 841 -4.88 3.42 -7.11
C PHE A 841 -6.31 3.97 -7.09
N GLY A 842 -6.80 4.35 -5.90
CA GLY A 842 -8.13 4.91 -5.73
C GLY A 842 -8.31 6.23 -6.47
N SER A 843 -7.27 7.08 -6.51
CA SER A 843 -7.31 8.33 -7.26
C SER A 843 -7.30 8.12 -8.78
N ALA A 844 -6.53 7.14 -9.27
CA ALA A 844 -6.54 6.80 -10.70
C ALA A 844 -7.93 6.29 -11.13
N ALA A 845 -8.57 5.45 -10.31
CA ALA A 845 -9.96 5.03 -10.52
C ALA A 845 -10.94 6.22 -10.44
N GLY A 846 -10.75 7.12 -9.48
CA GLY A 846 -11.57 8.31 -9.30
C GLY A 846 -11.52 9.26 -10.48
N ILE A 847 -10.34 9.51 -11.04
CA ILE A 847 -10.17 10.30 -12.27
C ILE A 847 -10.88 9.64 -13.45
N ALA A 848 -10.86 8.30 -13.54
CA ALA A 848 -11.59 7.55 -14.57
C ALA A 848 -13.11 7.73 -14.43
N GLU A 849 -13.64 7.67 -13.21
CA GLU A 849 -15.07 7.84 -12.91
C GLU A 849 -15.58 9.25 -13.19
N LEU A 850 -14.70 10.26 -13.33
CA LEU A 850 -15.09 11.60 -13.83
C LEU A 850 -15.44 11.58 -15.33
N ILE A 851 -14.84 10.65 -16.08
CA ILE A 851 -14.85 10.59 -17.53
C ILE A 851 -15.87 9.59 -18.04
N ILE A 852 -16.04 8.45 -17.37
CA ILE A 852 -17.02 7.44 -17.71
C ILE A 852 -17.54 6.73 -16.47
N GLN A 853 -18.84 6.45 -16.42
CA GLN A 853 -19.47 5.62 -15.40
C GLN A 853 -20.34 4.56 -16.06
N SER A 854 -20.31 3.32 -15.57
CA SER A 854 -21.04 2.19 -16.17
C SER A 854 -21.73 1.28 -15.15
N HIS A 855 -21.99 1.80 -13.94
CA HIS A 855 -22.49 1.03 -12.81
C HIS A 855 -24.03 1.00 -12.68
N ASP A 856 -24.71 1.89 -13.41
CA ASP A 856 -26.18 1.98 -13.47
C ASP A 856 -26.71 1.22 -14.71
N SER A 857 -27.97 1.40 -15.08
CA SER A 857 -28.59 0.73 -16.24
C SER A 857 -28.12 1.24 -17.61
N PHE A 858 -27.10 2.11 -17.66
CA PHE A 858 -26.51 2.74 -18.84
C PHE A 858 -25.04 3.10 -18.59
N ILE A 859 -24.30 3.34 -19.67
CA ILE A 859 -22.95 3.89 -19.67
C ILE A 859 -23.07 5.40 -19.88
N GLU A 860 -22.57 6.16 -18.91
CA GLU A 860 -22.63 7.62 -18.91
C GLU A 860 -21.26 8.21 -19.23
N LEU A 861 -21.24 9.11 -20.21
CA LEU A 861 -20.04 9.79 -20.71
C LEU A 861 -19.91 11.16 -20.07
N LEU A 862 -18.69 11.50 -19.66
CA LEU A 862 -18.32 12.75 -19.00
C LEU A 862 -19.27 13.13 -17.84
N PRO A 863 -19.64 12.18 -16.94
CA PRO A 863 -20.68 12.39 -15.93
C PRO A 863 -20.30 13.45 -14.89
N ALA A 864 -19.01 13.69 -14.68
CA ALA A 864 -18.50 14.61 -13.67
C ALA A 864 -17.21 15.28 -14.16
N LEU A 865 -17.15 15.67 -15.44
CA LEU A 865 -15.97 16.32 -16.01
C LEU A 865 -15.69 17.66 -15.31
N PRO A 866 -14.51 17.85 -14.67
CA PRO A 866 -14.19 19.11 -14.00
C PRO A 866 -13.99 20.24 -15.00
N SER A 867 -14.33 21.47 -14.60
CA SER A 867 -14.06 22.69 -15.37
C SER A 867 -12.56 22.88 -15.65
N ALA A 868 -11.70 22.38 -14.76
CA ALA A 868 -10.24 22.38 -14.89
C ALA A 868 -9.70 21.42 -15.98
N ILE A 869 -10.54 20.57 -16.59
CA ILE A 869 -10.17 19.68 -17.71
C ILE A 869 -11.02 19.99 -18.95
N PRO A 870 -10.92 21.22 -19.52
CA PRO A 870 -11.78 21.65 -20.62
C PRO A 870 -11.48 20.92 -21.93
N LEU A 871 -10.29 20.34 -22.08
CA LEU A 871 -9.83 19.59 -23.24
C LEU A 871 -9.32 18.23 -22.79
N GLY A 872 -9.63 17.18 -23.54
CA GLY A 872 -8.97 15.91 -23.32
C GLY A 872 -9.39 14.79 -24.25
N GLN A 873 -8.59 13.73 -24.18
CA GLN A 873 -8.82 12.48 -24.88
C GLN A 873 -8.40 11.32 -23.97
N VAL A 874 -9.25 10.29 -23.92
CA VAL A 874 -8.93 9.00 -23.34
C VAL A 874 -9.16 7.93 -24.40
N LYS A 875 -8.26 6.95 -24.50
CA LYS A 875 -8.41 5.79 -25.36
C LYS A 875 -8.27 4.51 -24.56
N GLY A 876 -9.04 3.49 -24.92
CA GLY A 876 -8.99 2.17 -24.31
C GLY A 876 -9.66 2.08 -22.92
N ILE A 877 -10.44 3.08 -22.50
CA ILE A 877 -11.16 3.01 -21.22
C ILE A 877 -12.28 1.99 -21.30
N GLN A 878 -12.43 1.15 -20.27
CA GLN A 878 -13.41 0.06 -20.29
C GLN A 878 -14.71 0.46 -19.60
N ALA A 879 -15.80 -0.19 -19.98
CA ALA A 879 -17.09 -0.09 -19.32
C ALA A 879 -17.72 -1.48 -19.15
N ARG A 880 -18.55 -1.64 -18.12
CA ARG A 880 -19.38 -2.83 -17.92
C ARG A 880 -20.20 -3.10 -19.19
N GLY A 881 -20.32 -4.37 -19.57
CA GLY A 881 -20.92 -4.79 -20.84
C GLY A 881 -19.94 -5.42 -21.83
N GLY A 882 -18.62 -5.36 -21.57
CA GLY A 882 -17.62 -5.76 -22.56
C GLY A 882 -17.38 -4.67 -23.60
N PHE A 883 -17.34 -3.42 -23.17
CA PHE A 883 -17.18 -2.25 -24.05
C PHE A 883 -15.88 -1.50 -23.76
N GLU A 884 -15.23 -1.05 -24.83
CA GLU A 884 -14.04 -0.22 -24.80
C GLU A 884 -14.33 1.09 -25.53
N PHE A 885 -13.91 2.21 -24.95
CA PHE A 885 -14.19 3.55 -25.46
C PHE A 885 -12.92 4.34 -25.74
N ASN A 886 -12.97 5.10 -26.83
CA ASN A 886 -12.12 6.25 -27.06
C ASN A 886 -13.00 7.51 -27.02
N ILE A 887 -12.74 8.40 -26.07
CA ILE A 887 -13.57 9.57 -25.78
C ILE A 887 -12.73 10.82 -26.03
N LYS A 888 -13.26 11.79 -26.78
CA LYS A 888 -12.62 13.09 -27.02
C LYS A 888 -13.59 14.23 -26.69
N TRP A 889 -13.10 15.23 -25.96
CA TRP A 889 -13.86 16.44 -25.63
C TRP A 889 -13.05 17.71 -25.81
N GLU A 890 -13.74 18.79 -26.17
CA GLU A 890 -13.21 20.14 -26.34
C GLU A 890 -14.19 21.15 -25.73
N GLY A 891 -13.69 22.17 -25.02
CA GLY A 891 -14.52 23.14 -24.31
C GLY A 891 -15.50 22.51 -23.30
N GLY A 892 -15.11 21.40 -22.67
CA GLY A 892 -15.94 20.63 -21.74
C GLY A 892 -17.10 19.87 -22.39
N LYS A 893 -17.07 19.67 -23.72
CA LYS A 893 -18.13 18.99 -24.48
C LYS A 893 -17.57 17.82 -25.26
N LEU A 894 -18.28 16.69 -25.24
CA LEU A 894 -18.01 15.54 -26.11
C LEU A 894 -18.03 16.00 -27.57
N ILE A 895 -16.98 15.62 -28.33
CA ILE A 895 -16.88 15.91 -29.77
C ILE A 895 -16.69 14.65 -30.61
N GLY A 896 -16.20 13.57 -30.01
CA GLY A 896 -16.00 12.31 -30.70
C GLY A 896 -15.94 11.14 -29.73
N LEU A 897 -16.49 10.02 -30.17
CA LEU A 897 -16.60 8.79 -29.41
C LEU A 897 -16.38 7.61 -30.36
N GLU A 898 -15.39 6.75 -30.07
CA GLU A 898 -15.31 5.42 -30.67
C GLU A 898 -15.72 4.41 -29.60
N LEU A 899 -16.65 3.53 -29.93
CA LEU A 899 -17.07 2.40 -29.10
C LEU A 899 -16.64 1.11 -29.81
N LYS A 900 -15.86 0.27 -29.12
CA LYS A 900 -15.57 -1.10 -29.53
C LYS A 900 -16.35 -2.07 -28.64
N SER A 901 -17.19 -2.91 -29.26
CA SER A 901 -17.90 -3.97 -28.55
C SER A 901 -17.07 -5.25 -28.57
N LYS A 902 -16.59 -5.71 -27.41
CA LYS A 902 -15.74 -6.92 -27.32
C LYS A 902 -16.56 -8.20 -27.43
N VAL A 903 -17.79 -8.18 -26.94
CA VAL A 903 -18.65 -9.37 -26.79
C VAL A 903 -20.02 -9.24 -27.46
N GLY A 904 -20.32 -8.10 -28.10
CA GLY A 904 -21.64 -7.82 -28.68
C GLY A 904 -22.68 -7.42 -27.63
N GLY A 905 -23.93 -7.31 -28.07
CA GLY A 905 -25.09 -7.01 -27.21
C GLY A 905 -25.48 -5.54 -27.16
N SER A 906 -26.45 -5.22 -26.30
CA SER A 906 -27.08 -3.92 -26.21
C SER A 906 -26.21 -2.93 -25.41
N CYS A 907 -25.87 -1.80 -26.03
CA CYS A 907 -25.11 -0.70 -25.43
C CYS A 907 -26.01 0.52 -25.24
N LYS A 908 -26.33 0.84 -23.98
CA LYS A 908 -27.12 2.02 -23.62
C LYS A 908 -26.18 3.15 -23.19
N LEU A 909 -26.09 4.20 -24.00
CA LEU A 909 -25.28 5.38 -23.74
C LEU A 909 -26.13 6.53 -23.20
N ARG A 910 -25.54 7.33 -22.30
CA ARG A 910 -26.06 8.62 -21.84
C ARG A 910 -24.96 9.67 -21.90
N TYR A 911 -25.30 10.85 -22.41
CA TYR A 911 -24.47 12.04 -22.32
C TYR A 911 -25.38 13.26 -22.15
N LYS A 912 -25.34 13.88 -20.97
CA LYS A 912 -26.32 14.91 -20.56
C LYS A 912 -27.74 14.37 -20.77
N ASP A 913 -28.58 15.10 -21.50
CA ASP A 913 -29.96 14.71 -21.81
C ASP A 913 -30.08 13.74 -23.00
N LEU A 914 -28.98 13.45 -23.71
CA LEU A 914 -28.97 12.54 -24.84
C LEU A 914 -28.87 11.09 -24.37
N THR A 915 -29.65 10.21 -25.02
CA THR A 915 -29.57 8.76 -24.83
C THR A 915 -29.54 8.05 -26.17
N LEU A 916 -28.78 6.96 -26.25
CA LEU A 916 -28.72 6.09 -27.42
C LEU A 916 -28.75 4.64 -26.95
N ASN A 917 -29.57 3.81 -27.59
CA ASN A 917 -29.48 2.36 -27.45
C ASN A 917 -28.97 1.77 -28.75
N LEU A 918 -27.83 1.09 -28.70
CA LEU A 918 -27.17 0.51 -29.85
C LEU A 918 -27.07 -1.00 -29.69
N GLU A 919 -27.61 -1.76 -30.63
CA GLU A 919 -27.35 -3.19 -30.71
C GLU A 919 -26.02 -3.43 -31.42
N THR A 920 -25.05 -3.99 -30.69
CA THR A 920 -23.67 -4.14 -31.16
C THR A 920 -23.32 -5.60 -31.46
N LYS A 921 -22.33 -5.81 -32.34
CA LYS A 921 -21.73 -7.11 -32.61
C LYS A 921 -20.32 -7.20 -32.04
N ALA A 922 -19.93 -8.40 -31.63
CA ALA A 922 -18.60 -8.65 -31.09
C ALA A 922 -17.51 -8.32 -32.13
N GLY A 923 -16.49 -7.59 -31.70
CA GLY A 923 -15.37 -7.13 -32.51
C GLY A 923 -15.63 -5.86 -33.32
N GLU A 924 -16.89 -5.43 -33.49
CA GLU A 924 -17.22 -4.24 -34.27
C GLU A 924 -16.92 -2.94 -33.51
N LYS A 925 -16.66 -1.89 -34.30
CA LYS A 925 -16.42 -0.52 -33.85
C LYS A 925 -17.51 0.39 -34.38
N TYR A 926 -17.90 1.35 -33.56
CA TYR A 926 -18.91 2.36 -33.88
C TYR A 926 -18.32 3.74 -33.57
N GLU A 927 -18.28 4.60 -34.58
CA GLU A 927 -17.88 5.99 -34.42
C GLU A 927 -19.11 6.86 -34.25
N LEU A 928 -19.10 7.72 -33.23
CA LEU A 928 -20.18 8.65 -32.94
C LEU A 928 -19.64 10.06 -32.75
N ASN A 929 -20.42 11.05 -33.20
CA ASN A 929 -20.14 12.46 -32.95
C ASN A 929 -20.64 12.91 -31.56
N GLY A 930 -20.45 14.20 -31.24
CA GLY A 930 -20.86 14.80 -29.96
C GLY A 930 -22.37 14.76 -29.65
N ASP A 931 -23.22 14.49 -30.65
CA ASP A 931 -24.67 14.34 -30.51
C ASP A 931 -25.10 12.86 -30.40
N LEU A 932 -24.15 11.94 -30.19
CA LEU A 932 -24.35 10.49 -30.18
C LEU A 932 -24.97 9.94 -31.49
N LYS A 933 -24.66 10.57 -32.64
CA LYS A 933 -25.04 10.03 -33.96
C LYS A 933 -23.89 9.25 -34.57
N ILE A 934 -24.19 8.07 -35.11
CA ILE A 934 -23.22 7.25 -35.85
C ILE A 934 -22.78 8.00 -37.11
N ILE A 935 -21.48 7.99 -37.40
CA ILE A 935 -20.87 8.67 -38.56
C ILE A 935 -20.24 7.69 -39.55
#